data_AF-A0A858Q5B2-F1
#
_entry.id   AF-A0A858Q5B2-F1
#
_cell.length_a   1.000
_cell.length_b   1.000
_cell.length_c   1.000
_cell.angle_alpha   90.00
_cell.angle_beta   90.00
_cell.angle_gamma   90.00
#
_symmetry.space_group_name_H-M   'P 1'
#
loop_
_entity.id
_entity.type
_entity.pdbx_description
1 polymer ?
#
loop_
_entity_poly.entity_id
_entity_poly.type
_entity_poly.pdbx_seq_one_letter_code
_entity_poly.pdbx_strand_id
1 'polypeptide(L)'
;MFRKLTFLGLILLLSALLIGTFLRVADAGLGCPTWPGCYGAPIVDEQSAAMLAAVGGKALQWLWLGWVHLYLGGAFGVLMLVLVAMVWRLPAHRARAASLLAALLILLGVQAALGLWGHYATPMPLVSAAHLFTGFLTLGCAYWLHLGVKPGVDETVVRGATGLRLLARLGLALLLAEIALGGWTEAQRAGLACPDFPTCLGQPWPDVDWRHGFTLWPNIAADYSGGVLPAEARAAIHFAHRLGAVAVFLVLSLLATGASSNRNAAPISKPAVLLSFLLLLQIVLGILNVLLRLPVAVAVAHQAVAALLLLNVVHLNVYLRRRLPETAAVPEAVPVRPPIEAVPPPPAPETLFERLRGQLGKTRSGLTGFLSSLGRGRIDRELLDEIEERLLMADVGINVTRDIIADLGHGLEKQELADGESLRNRVRGRLLDIVRPCSVPLVIPPEVRPFVILVVGVNGVGKTTTIGKLAKRLQNDGYSVMLAAGDTFRAAAVEQLQTWGERNKIAVIAQHSGADSASVIYDAVEAAKARGVDVLIADTAGRLHTKSNLMEELSKIKRIIGRLDETAPHEVLLVLDAGTGQNAMSQARLFNEAVGLTGLAVTKLDGTAKGGVIFALAQQFGIPIRYIGIGEGIDDLRDFDATQFIDALFAEEETSGTARLH
;
A
#
# COMPACT_ATOMS: atom_id res chain seq x y z
N MET A 1 -2.73 2.91 29.03
CA MET A 1 -2.54 1.59 29.70
C MET A 1 -3.34 0.47 29.02
N PHE A 2 -4.67 0.58 28.92
CA PHE A 2 -5.56 -0.45 28.33
C PHE A 2 -5.08 -0.99 26.96
N ARG A 3 -4.71 -0.10 26.01
CA ARG A 3 -4.21 -0.53 24.69
C ARG A 3 -2.93 -1.37 24.76
N LYS A 4 -2.00 -1.03 25.67
CA LYS A 4 -0.76 -1.82 25.87
C LYS A 4 -1.09 -3.23 26.37
N LEU A 5 -2.06 -3.34 27.28
CA LEU A 5 -2.55 -4.62 27.80
C LEU A 5 -3.26 -5.45 26.72
N THR A 6 -4.10 -4.84 25.88
CA THR A 6 -4.69 -5.57 24.74
C THR A 6 -3.63 -6.08 23.76
N PHE A 7 -2.53 -5.33 23.55
CA PHE A 7 -1.42 -5.76 22.70
C PHE A 7 -0.62 -6.91 23.33
N LEU A 8 -0.36 -6.84 24.64
CA LEU A 8 0.23 -7.96 25.38
C LEU A 8 -0.63 -9.23 25.24
N GLY A 9 -1.96 -9.09 25.30
CA GLY A 9 -2.88 -10.21 25.08
C GLY A 9 -2.74 -10.86 23.72
N LEU A 10 -2.49 -10.08 22.66
CA LEU A 10 -2.22 -10.62 21.32
C LEU A 10 -0.93 -11.44 21.27
N ILE A 11 0.12 -10.99 21.94
CA ILE A 11 1.39 -11.72 22.03
C ILE A 11 1.19 -13.05 22.77
N LEU A 12 0.47 -13.03 23.89
CA LEU A 12 0.17 -14.24 24.66
C LEU A 12 -0.62 -15.25 23.82
N LEU A 13 -1.69 -14.79 23.14
CA LEU A 13 -2.52 -15.64 22.28
C LEU A 13 -1.76 -16.21 21.09
N LEU A 14 -0.99 -15.38 20.38
CA LEU A 14 -0.22 -15.82 19.23
C LEU A 14 0.82 -16.87 19.65
N SER A 15 1.55 -16.63 20.74
CA SER A 15 2.51 -17.58 21.29
C SER A 15 1.83 -18.89 21.71
N ALA A 16 0.69 -18.82 22.41
CA ALA A 16 -0.06 -20.01 22.79
C ALA A 16 -0.52 -20.79 21.55
N LEU A 17 -1.06 -20.12 20.52
CA LEU A 17 -1.52 -20.75 19.28
C LEU A 17 -0.38 -21.47 18.54
N LEU A 18 0.80 -20.84 18.42
CA LEU A 18 1.96 -21.43 17.73
C LEU A 18 2.54 -22.62 18.49
N ILE A 19 2.69 -22.51 19.82
CA ILE A 19 3.18 -23.63 20.64
C ILE A 19 2.17 -24.78 20.61
N GLY A 20 0.87 -24.49 20.72
CA GLY A 20 -0.19 -25.50 20.62
C GLY A 20 -0.18 -26.20 19.26
N THR A 21 0.07 -25.47 18.18
CA THR A 21 0.22 -26.03 16.83
C THR A 21 1.42 -26.96 16.73
N PHE A 22 2.58 -26.52 17.22
CA PHE A 22 3.76 -27.36 17.26
C PHE A 22 3.49 -28.66 18.03
N LEU A 23 2.88 -28.57 19.21
CA LEU A 23 2.56 -29.72 20.06
C LEU A 23 1.64 -30.73 19.36
N ARG A 24 0.64 -30.26 18.60
CA ARG A 24 -0.26 -31.14 17.85
C ARG A 24 0.43 -31.80 16.65
N VAL A 25 1.12 -31.00 15.82
CA VAL A 25 1.75 -31.50 14.58
C VAL A 25 2.94 -32.42 14.87
N ALA A 26 3.65 -32.18 15.98
CA ALA A 26 4.76 -33.04 16.42
C ALA A 26 4.32 -34.30 17.17
N ASP A 27 3.01 -34.57 17.30
CA ASP A 27 2.43 -35.62 18.14
C ASP A 27 2.93 -35.56 19.61
N ALA A 28 3.28 -34.36 20.07
CA ALA A 28 3.81 -34.06 21.40
C ALA A 28 2.72 -33.67 22.42
N GLY A 29 1.44 -33.71 22.02
CA GLY A 29 0.29 -33.27 22.82
C GLY A 29 0.01 -34.10 24.08
N LEU A 30 0.59 -35.31 24.19
CA LEU A 30 0.44 -36.19 25.35
C LEU A 30 1.47 -35.94 26.47
N GLY A 31 2.35 -34.93 26.32
CA GLY A 31 3.37 -34.63 27.31
C GLY A 31 2.81 -34.28 28.70
N CYS A 32 1.60 -33.68 28.79
CA CYS A 32 0.99 -33.29 30.06
C CYS A 32 -0.46 -33.76 30.23
N PRO A 33 -0.68 -34.91 30.87
CA PRO A 33 -1.97 -35.57 30.94
C PRO A 33 -2.85 -35.19 32.14
N THR A 34 -2.46 -34.22 32.98
CA THR A 34 -3.33 -33.69 34.08
C THR A 34 -3.49 -32.14 34.04
N TRP A 35 -4.56 -31.61 34.64
CA TRP A 35 -4.84 -30.18 34.87
C TRP A 35 -5.26 -29.97 36.34
N PRO A 36 -4.89 -28.88 37.05
CA PRO A 36 -4.22 -27.65 36.62
C PRO A 36 -2.69 -27.72 36.51
N GLY A 37 -2.09 -28.83 36.91
CA GLY A 37 -0.65 -29.10 36.81
C GLY A 37 -0.37 -30.35 35.97
N CYS A 38 0.85 -30.53 35.48
CA CYS A 38 1.25 -31.69 34.69
C CYS A 38 1.71 -32.84 35.60
N TYR A 39 1.16 -34.04 35.44
CA TYR A 39 1.28 -35.17 36.38
C TYR A 39 0.87 -34.84 37.84
N GLY A 40 -0.17 -34.03 38.02
CA GLY A 40 -0.73 -33.70 39.33
C GLY A 40 0.04 -32.65 40.12
N ALA A 41 1.19 -32.17 39.60
CA ALA A 41 2.03 -31.19 40.27
C ALA A 41 1.98 -29.80 39.58
N PRO A 42 1.86 -28.71 40.35
CA PRO A 42 1.88 -27.35 39.82
C PRO A 42 3.28 -26.88 39.40
N ILE A 43 4.34 -27.66 39.69
CA ILE A 43 5.74 -27.57 39.23
C ILE A 43 6.25 -29.01 39.14
N VAL A 44 6.84 -29.40 38.00
CA VAL A 44 7.44 -30.73 37.80
C VAL A 44 8.53 -30.90 38.85
N ASP A 45 8.35 -31.83 39.78
CA ASP A 45 9.37 -32.13 40.78
C ASP A 45 10.54 -32.92 40.16
N GLU A 46 11.66 -32.94 40.88
CA GLU A 46 12.90 -33.58 40.42
C GLU A 46 12.69 -35.08 40.12
N GLN A 47 11.74 -35.71 40.81
CA GLN A 47 11.34 -37.11 40.64
C GLN A 47 10.59 -37.35 39.33
N SER A 48 9.64 -36.49 38.98
CA SER A 48 8.90 -36.53 37.71
C SER A 48 9.82 -36.24 36.52
N ALA A 49 10.74 -35.28 36.68
CA ALA A 49 11.77 -34.98 35.67
C ALA A 49 12.72 -36.17 35.45
N ALA A 50 13.13 -36.86 36.52
CA ALA A 50 13.97 -38.06 36.46
C ALA A 50 13.26 -39.25 35.80
N MET A 51 11.96 -39.44 36.08
CA MET A 51 11.16 -40.52 35.47
C MET A 51 10.98 -40.31 33.96
N LEU A 52 10.78 -39.07 33.51
CA LEU A 52 10.72 -38.69 32.09
C LEU A 52 12.08 -38.74 31.39
N ALA A 53 13.17 -38.42 32.09
CA ALA A 53 14.53 -38.56 31.58
C ALA A 53 14.90 -40.04 31.35
N ALA A 54 14.37 -40.96 32.17
CA ALA A 54 14.58 -42.41 32.05
C ALA A 54 13.88 -43.03 30.82
N VAL A 55 12.84 -42.39 30.27
CA VAL A 55 12.16 -42.82 29.02
C VAL A 55 12.97 -42.46 27.77
N GLY A 56 13.93 -41.53 27.87
CA GLY A 56 14.82 -41.11 26.79
C GLY A 56 14.15 -40.27 25.69
N GLY A 57 14.95 -39.45 24.98
CA GLY A 57 14.51 -38.66 23.81
C GLY A 57 14.02 -37.23 24.10
N LYS A 58 13.27 -36.64 23.15
CA LYS A 58 12.74 -35.25 23.20
C LYS A 58 11.59 -35.05 24.21
N ALA A 59 11.23 -36.06 24.99
CA ALA A 59 10.08 -36.06 25.89
C ALA A 59 10.08 -34.91 26.91
N LEU A 60 11.25 -34.58 27.49
CA LEU A 60 11.38 -33.47 28.44
C LEU A 60 11.14 -32.10 27.76
N GLN A 61 11.59 -31.92 26.52
CA GLN A 61 11.38 -30.67 25.78
C GLN A 61 9.89 -30.45 25.43
N TRP A 62 9.19 -31.53 25.09
CA TRP A 62 7.76 -31.52 24.79
C TRP A 62 6.90 -31.23 26.03
N LEU A 63 7.28 -31.78 27.18
CA LEU A 63 6.70 -31.47 28.49
C LEU A 63 6.76 -29.96 28.78
N TRP A 64 7.94 -29.36 28.66
CA TRP A 64 8.15 -27.92 28.91
C TRP A 64 7.33 -27.04 27.97
N LEU A 65 7.25 -27.37 26.67
CA LEU A 65 6.43 -26.63 25.72
C LEU A 65 4.93 -26.73 26.05
N GLY A 66 4.44 -27.92 26.42
CA GLY A 66 3.06 -28.13 26.87
C GLY A 66 2.71 -27.26 28.08
N TRP A 67 3.65 -27.18 29.02
CA TRP A 67 3.58 -26.29 30.17
C TRP A 67 3.46 -24.82 29.78
N VAL A 68 4.40 -24.32 28.97
CA VAL A 68 4.42 -22.93 28.53
C VAL A 68 3.11 -22.57 27.82
N HIS A 69 2.59 -23.46 26.98
CA HIS A 69 1.30 -23.28 26.32
C HIS A 69 0.15 -23.05 27.31
N LEU A 70 0.05 -23.89 28.35
CA LEU A 70 -0.98 -23.78 29.39
C LEU A 70 -0.89 -22.46 30.17
N TYR A 71 0.31 -22.08 30.62
CA TYR A 71 0.53 -20.85 31.38
C TYR A 71 0.27 -19.59 30.55
N LEU A 72 0.58 -19.60 29.25
CA LEU A 72 0.22 -18.50 28.35
C LEU A 72 -1.30 -18.32 28.27
N GLY A 73 -2.07 -19.42 28.18
CA GLY A 73 -3.53 -19.40 28.23
C GLY A 73 -4.07 -18.86 29.55
N GLY A 74 -3.53 -19.33 30.68
CA GLY A 74 -3.88 -18.86 32.02
C GLY A 74 -3.57 -17.37 32.22
N ALA A 75 -2.38 -16.92 31.80
CA ALA A 75 -1.96 -15.53 31.86
C ALA A 75 -2.87 -14.62 31.02
N PHE A 76 -3.30 -15.09 29.83
CA PHE A 76 -4.28 -14.38 29.02
C PHE A 76 -5.64 -14.28 29.74
N GLY A 77 -6.09 -15.34 30.42
CA GLY A 77 -7.31 -15.30 31.22
C GLY A 77 -7.28 -14.26 32.35
N VAL A 78 -6.17 -14.22 33.11
CA VAL A 78 -5.96 -13.19 34.15
C VAL A 78 -5.95 -11.79 33.54
N LEU A 79 -5.28 -11.62 32.40
CA LEU A 79 -5.26 -10.35 31.68
C LEU A 79 -6.67 -9.91 31.22
N MET A 80 -7.53 -10.84 30.80
CA MET A 80 -8.93 -10.52 30.45
C MET A 80 -9.71 -9.97 31.65
N LEU A 81 -9.56 -10.56 32.84
CA LEU A 81 -10.20 -10.06 34.06
C LEU A 81 -9.74 -8.63 34.38
N VAL A 82 -8.43 -8.35 34.23
CA VAL A 82 -7.88 -7.00 34.39
C VAL A 82 -8.49 -6.03 33.38
N LEU A 83 -8.59 -6.41 32.10
CA LEU A 83 -9.20 -5.56 31.07
C LEU A 83 -10.69 -5.27 31.35
N VAL A 84 -11.44 -6.27 31.82
CA VAL A 84 -12.86 -6.11 32.21
C VAL A 84 -12.99 -5.09 33.34
N ALA A 85 -12.15 -5.19 34.38
CA ALA A 85 -12.15 -4.23 35.48
C ALA A 85 -11.79 -2.80 35.01
N MET A 86 -10.90 -2.69 34.00
CA MET A 86 -10.47 -1.40 33.46
C MET A 86 -11.43 -0.77 32.45
N VAL A 87 -12.43 -1.51 31.93
CA VAL A 87 -13.28 -1.03 30.82
C VAL A 87 -14.05 0.26 31.17
N TRP A 88 -14.38 0.45 32.45
CA TRP A 88 -15.09 1.61 32.98
C TRP A 88 -14.27 2.91 32.87
N ARG A 89 -12.93 2.79 32.78
CA ARG A 89 -12.00 3.92 32.61
C ARG A 89 -11.90 4.42 31.15
N LEU A 90 -12.71 3.89 30.22
CA LEU A 90 -12.71 4.25 28.79
C LEU A 90 -14.03 4.92 28.36
N PRO A 91 -14.32 6.17 28.78
CA PRO A 91 -15.63 6.79 28.57
C PRO A 91 -16.06 6.85 27.09
N ALA A 92 -15.15 7.14 26.16
CA ALA A 92 -15.46 7.30 24.73
C ALA A 92 -15.76 5.99 23.97
N HIS A 93 -15.32 4.83 24.47
CA HIS A 93 -15.39 3.55 23.74
C HIS A 93 -15.98 2.39 24.57
N ARG A 94 -16.54 2.70 25.75
CA ARG A 94 -16.93 1.72 26.77
C ARG A 94 -17.86 0.62 26.27
N ALA A 95 -18.96 0.96 25.59
CA ALA A 95 -19.95 -0.01 25.15
C ALA A 95 -19.38 -1.03 24.15
N ARG A 96 -18.61 -0.54 23.16
CA ARG A 96 -17.94 -1.40 22.17
C ARG A 96 -16.90 -2.29 22.84
N ALA A 97 -16.04 -1.71 23.68
CA ALA A 97 -15.01 -2.46 24.41
C ALA A 97 -15.62 -3.54 25.32
N ALA A 98 -16.72 -3.22 26.03
CA ALA A 98 -17.44 -4.17 26.88
C ALA A 98 -18.04 -5.34 26.08
N SER A 99 -18.68 -5.06 24.93
CA SER A 99 -19.25 -6.11 24.08
C SER A 99 -18.20 -7.09 23.55
N LEU A 100 -17.04 -6.58 23.11
CA LEU A 100 -15.94 -7.42 22.61
C LEU A 100 -15.25 -8.19 23.75
N LEU A 101 -15.11 -7.60 24.93
CA LEU A 101 -14.62 -8.31 26.11
C LEU A 101 -15.55 -9.44 26.55
N ALA A 102 -16.87 -9.22 26.52
CA ALA A 102 -17.85 -10.28 26.82
C ALA A 102 -17.73 -11.44 25.83
N ALA A 103 -17.61 -11.14 24.52
CA ALA A 103 -17.38 -12.17 23.50
C ALA A 103 -16.06 -12.93 23.74
N LEU A 104 -14.98 -12.24 24.12
CA LEU A 104 -13.69 -12.87 24.44
C LEU A 104 -13.78 -13.77 25.68
N LEU A 105 -14.52 -13.38 26.71
CA LEU A 105 -14.74 -14.24 27.89
C LEU A 105 -15.51 -15.50 27.54
N ILE A 106 -16.52 -15.40 26.67
CA ILE A 106 -17.27 -16.57 26.18
C ILE A 106 -16.34 -17.49 25.39
N LEU A 107 -15.56 -16.95 24.44
CA LEU A 107 -14.60 -17.73 23.65
C LEU A 107 -13.55 -18.39 24.53
N LEU A 108 -13.05 -17.70 25.55
CA LEU A 108 -12.11 -18.25 26.52
C LEU A 108 -12.73 -19.39 27.33
N GLY A 109 -13.97 -19.25 27.77
CA GLY A 109 -14.72 -20.31 28.46
C GLY A 109 -14.92 -21.54 27.58
N VAL A 110 -15.28 -21.34 26.31
CA VAL A 110 -15.40 -22.42 25.32
C VAL A 110 -14.05 -23.09 25.06
N GLN A 111 -12.97 -22.33 24.89
CA GLN A 111 -11.63 -22.90 24.72
C GLN A 111 -11.20 -23.73 25.93
N ALA A 112 -11.45 -23.23 27.14
CA ALA A 112 -11.17 -23.96 28.37
C ALA A 112 -11.97 -25.27 28.43
N ALA A 113 -13.28 -25.22 28.16
CA ALA A 113 -14.13 -26.41 28.16
C ALA A 113 -13.68 -27.45 27.12
N LEU A 114 -13.35 -27.03 25.90
CA LEU A 114 -12.83 -27.92 24.85
C LEU A 114 -11.45 -28.50 25.21
N GLY A 115 -10.59 -27.70 25.84
CA GLY A 115 -9.29 -28.14 26.34
C GLY A 115 -9.41 -29.17 27.46
N LEU A 116 -10.31 -28.94 28.43
CA LEU A 116 -10.64 -29.92 29.47
C LEU A 116 -11.27 -31.19 28.88
N TRP A 117 -12.13 -31.07 27.86
CA TRP A 117 -12.70 -32.24 27.19
C TRP A 117 -11.61 -33.10 26.56
N GLY A 118 -10.71 -32.50 25.77
CA GLY A 118 -9.62 -33.24 25.11
C GLY A 118 -8.66 -33.92 26.09
N HIS A 119 -8.78 -33.59 27.38
CA HIS A 119 -7.95 -34.10 28.45
C HIS A 119 -8.63 -35.19 29.30
N TYR A 120 -9.88 -34.94 29.71
CA TYR A 120 -10.64 -35.83 30.60
C TYR A 120 -11.54 -36.81 29.86
N ALA A 121 -11.79 -36.58 28.58
CA ALA A 121 -12.60 -37.44 27.73
C ALA A 121 -11.79 -37.95 26.52
N THR A 122 -12.38 -38.87 25.76
CA THR A 122 -11.74 -39.40 24.55
C THR A 122 -11.45 -38.27 23.55
N PRO A 123 -10.21 -38.18 23.02
CA PRO A 123 -9.81 -37.09 22.13
C PRO A 123 -10.52 -37.24 20.78
N MET A 124 -11.57 -36.44 20.57
CA MET A 124 -12.34 -36.45 19.33
C MET A 124 -11.77 -35.44 18.32
N PRO A 125 -11.63 -35.79 17.02
CA PRO A 125 -11.18 -34.86 15.99
C PRO A 125 -11.99 -33.56 15.93
N LEU A 126 -13.31 -33.64 16.16
CA LEU A 126 -14.19 -32.47 16.24
C LEU A 126 -13.80 -31.52 17.37
N VAL A 127 -13.49 -32.06 18.55
CA VAL A 127 -13.10 -31.26 19.72
C VAL A 127 -11.75 -30.57 19.47
N SER A 128 -10.78 -31.29 18.90
CA SER A 128 -9.47 -30.73 18.53
C SER A 128 -9.60 -29.63 17.46
N ALA A 129 -10.37 -29.87 16.41
CA ALA A 129 -10.63 -28.89 15.36
C ALA A 129 -11.35 -27.65 15.91
N ALA A 130 -12.37 -27.85 16.76
CA ALA A 130 -13.09 -26.77 17.42
C ALA A 130 -12.19 -25.97 18.37
N HIS A 131 -11.31 -26.63 19.13
CA HIS A 131 -10.37 -25.97 20.04
C HIS A 131 -9.39 -25.07 19.28
N LEU A 132 -8.89 -25.54 18.13
CA LEU A 132 -8.03 -24.74 17.26
C LEU A 132 -8.78 -23.56 16.65
N PHE A 133 -9.95 -23.81 16.05
CA PHE A 133 -10.76 -22.77 15.41
C PHE A 133 -11.17 -21.66 16.40
N THR A 134 -11.60 -22.04 17.60
CA THR A 134 -11.92 -21.08 18.66
C THR A 134 -10.69 -20.28 19.11
N GLY A 135 -9.49 -20.84 19.08
CA GLY A 135 -8.24 -20.09 19.32
C GLY A 135 -7.98 -19.00 18.28
N PHE A 136 -8.18 -19.30 17.00
CA PHE A 136 -8.11 -18.29 15.93
C PHE A 136 -9.19 -17.21 16.10
N LEU A 137 -10.42 -17.59 16.46
CA LEU A 137 -11.49 -16.63 16.75
C LEU A 137 -11.14 -15.72 17.92
N THR A 138 -10.59 -16.26 19.01
CA THR A 138 -10.13 -15.48 20.18
C THR A 138 -9.06 -14.47 19.75
N LEU A 139 -8.08 -14.89 18.94
CA LEU A 139 -7.03 -14.00 18.41
C LEU A 139 -7.61 -12.87 17.54
N GLY A 140 -8.52 -13.19 16.61
CA GLY A 140 -9.19 -12.22 15.75
C GLY A 140 -10.04 -11.22 16.54
N CYS A 141 -10.83 -11.68 17.51
CA CYS A 141 -11.63 -10.83 18.40
C CYS A 141 -10.76 -9.95 19.30
N ALA A 142 -9.65 -10.47 19.82
CA ALA A 142 -8.70 -9.70 20.63
C ALA A 142 -8.06 -8.57 19.82
N TYR A 143 -7.75 -8.84 18.54
CA TYR A 143 -7.21 -7.82 17.65
C TYR A 143 -8.24 -6.77 17.26
N TRP A 144 -9.49 -7.20 17.05
CA TRP A 144 -10.60 -6.26 16.88
C TRP A 144 -10.74 -5.34 18.10
N LEU A 145 -10.72 -5.88 19.31
CA LEU A 145 -10.73 -5.07 20.55
C LEU A 145 -9.57 -4.07 20.57
N HIS A 146 -8.35 -4.51 20.25
CA HIS A 146 -7.16 -3.66 20.20
C HIS A 146 -7.31 -2.49 19.22
N LEU A 147 -7.85 -2.74 18.02
CA LEU A 147 -8.12 -1.69 17.02
C LEU A 147 -9.31 -0.81 17.42
N GLY A 148 -10.32 -1.39 18.05
CA GLY A 148 -11.56 -0.73 18.45
C GLY A 148 -11.35 0.38 19.48
N VAL A 149 -10.28 0.31 20.27
CA VAL A 149 -9.91 1.30 21.30
C VAL A 149 -8.81 2.26 20.86
N LYS A 150 -8.39 2.23 19.58
CA LYS A 150 -7.36 3.13 19.04
C LYS A 150 -7.97 4.50 18.69
N PRO A 151 -7.39 5.62 19.20
CA PRO A 151 -7.84 6.97 18.85
C PRO A 151 -7.66 7.26 17.34
N GLY A 152 -8.55 8.04 16.75
CA GLY A 152 -8.46 8.50 15.35
C GLY A 152 -8.91 7.49 14.28
N VAL A 153 -9.37 6.30 14.66
CA VAL A 153 -9.91 5.31 13.69
C VAL A 153 -11.30 5.72 13.16
N ASP A 154 -12.03 6.59 13.88
CA ASP A 154 -13.34 7.11 13.45
C ASP A 154 -13.25 8.29 12.47
N GLU A 155 -12.07 8.91 12.29
CA GLU A 155 -11.88 10.12 11.46
C GLU A 155 -11.46 9.80 10.00
N THR A 156 -11.01 8.57 9.74
CA THR A 156 -10.55 8.16 8.39
C THR A 156 -11.75 7.75 7.53
N VAL A 157 -12.35 8.71 6.83
CA VAL A 157 -13.47 8.46 5.91
C VAL A 157 -12.95 7.88 4.58
N VAL A 158 -13.42 6.68 4.24
CA VAL A 158 -13.24 6.12 2.88
C VAL A 158 -14.57 6.24 2.12
N ARG A 159 -14.68 7.26 1.25
CA ARG A 159 -15.81 7.41 0.32
C ARG A 159 -15.73 6.33 -0.77
N GLY A 160 -16.87 5.79 -1.21
CA GLY A 160 -16.94 4.84 -2.35
C GLY A 160 -16.60 3.36 -2.06
N ALA A 161 -16.44 2.94 -0.81
CA ALA A 161 -15.92 1.61 -0.46
C ALA A 161 -16.95 0.46 -0.35
N THR A 162 -18.17 0.58 -0.88
CA THR A 162 -19.22 -0.44 -0.66
C THR A 162 -18.82 -1.82 -1.19
N GLY A 163 -18.21 -1.89 -2.37
CA GLY A 163 -17.69 -3.15 -2.94
C GLY A 163 -16.55 -3.74 -2.11
N LEU A 164 -15.60 -2.93 -1.65
CA LEU A 164 -14.51 -3.39 -0.79
C LEU A 164 -14.99 -3.88 0.58
N ARG A 165 -16.03 -3.26 1.15
CA ARG A 165 -16.64 -3.72 2.41
C ARG A 165 -17.25 -5.11 2.26
N LEU A 166 -17.92 -5.36 1.14
CA LEU A 166 -18.48 -6.68 0.84
C LEU A 166 -17.37 -7.71 0.68
N LEU A 167 -16.35 -7.39 -0.13
CA LEU A 167 -15.18 -8.26 -0.33
C LEU A 167 -14.43 -8.54 0.98
N ALA A 168 -14.27 -7.55 1.86
CA ALA A 168 -13.63 -7.73 3.16
C ALA A 168 -14.43 -8.66 4.08
N ARG A 169 -15.76 -8.52 4.11
CA ARG A 169 -16.63 -9.40 4.92
C ARG A 169 -16.68 -10.81 4.37
N LEU A 170 -16.84 -10.94 3.05
CA LEU A 170 -16.83 -12.23 2.37
C LEU A 170 -15.47 -12.92 2.55
N GLY A 171 -14.38 -12.18 2.36
CA GLY A 171 -13.02 -12.66 2.57
C GLY A 171 -12.77 -13.13 4.01
N LEU A 172 -13.27 -12.40 5.01
CA LEU A 172 -13.19 -12.84 6.41
C LEU A 172 -13.99 -14.12 6.66
N ALA A 173 -15.21 -14.21 6.11
CA ALA A 173 -16.05 -15.39 6.27
C ALA A 173 -15.42 -16.64 5.61
N LEU A 174 -14.93 -16.49 4.38
CA LEU A 174 -14.23 -17.55 3.65
C LEU A 174 -12.94 -17.96 4.36
N LEU A 175 -12.13 -17.01 4.84
CA LEU A 175 -10.91 -17.32 5.57
C LEU A 175 -11.21 -18.07 6.88
N LEU A 176 -12.27 -17.69 7.61
CA LEU A 176 -12.67 -18.41 8.82
C LEU A 176 -13.17 -19.82 8.52
N ALA A 177 -13.95 -20.00 7.45
CA ALA A 177 -14.37 -21.32 6.97
C ALA A 177 -13.16 -22.19 6.60
N GLU A 178 -12.17 -21.60 5.93
CA GLU A 178 -10.93 -22.26 5.53
C GLU A 178 -10.04 -22.63 6.73
N ILE A 179 -9.97 -21.78 7.76
CA ILE A 179 -9.28 -22.10 9.01
C ILE A 179 -9.99 -23.25 9.73
N ALA A 180 -11.32 -23.27 9.76
CA ALA A 180 -12.08 -24.38 10.33
C ALA A 180 -11.83 -25.69 9.56
N LEU A 181 -11.84 -25.63 8.24
CA LEU A 181 -11.56 -26.77 7.36
C LEU A 181 -10.11 -27.25 7.47
N GLY A 182 -9.15 -26.33 7.61
CA GLY A 182 -7.75 -26.64 7.90
C GLY A 182 -7.59 -27.34 9.26
N GLY A 183 -8.31 -26.87 10.29
CA GLY A 183 -8.35 -27.52 11.59
C GLY A 183 -8.96 -28.93 11.54
N TRP A 184 -9.99 -29.14 10.72
CA TRP A 184 -10.55 -30.48 10.43
C TRP A 184 -9.54 -31.36 9.69
N THR A 185 -8.82 -30.79 8.71
CA THR A 185 -7.75 -31.48 7.95
C THR A 185 -6.62 -31.95 8.87
N GLU A 186 -6.19 -31.11 9.82
CA GLU A 186 -5.19 -31.46 10.83
C GLU A 186 -5.70 -32.53 11.79
N ALA A 187 -6.88 -32.33 12.37
CA ALA A 187 -7.46 -33.25 13.36
C ALA A 187 -7.70 -34.65 12.80
N GLN A 188 -7.99 -34.76 11.50
CA GLN A 188 -8.18 -36.03 10.79
C GLN A 188 -6.90 -36.54 10.12
N ARG A 189 -5.73 -35.90 10.32
CA ARG A 189 -4.46 -36.25 9.65
C ARG A 189 -4.63 -36.42 8.14
N ALA A 190 -5.43 -35.56 7.52
CA ALA A 190 -5.78 -35.61 6.10
C ALA A 190 -4.77 -34.87 5.21
N GLY A 191 -3.86 -34.07 5.78
CA GLY A 191 -2.88 -33.27 5.03
C GLY A 191 -1.91 -34.07 4.13
N LEU A 192 -1.85 -35.39 4.26
CA LEU A 192 -1.08 -36.30 3.41
C LEU A 192 -1.94 -37.18 2.49
N ALA A 193 -3.27 -37.05 2.52
CA ALA A 193 -4.18 -37.91 1.77
C ALA A 193 -4.18 -37.65 0.25
N CYS A 194 -3.75 -36.46 -0.16
CA CYS A 194 -3.44 -36.10 -1.54
C CYS A 194 -1.92 -35.86 -1.60
N PRO A 195 -1.12 -36.84 -2.06
CA PRO A 195 0.35 -36.77 -1.98
C PRO A 195 1.00 -35.91 -3.07
N ASP A 196 0.23 -35.54 -4.09
CA ASP A 196 0.64 -34.81 -5.28
C ASP A 196 0.03 -33.41 -5.35
N PHE A 197 0.58 -32.57 -6.23
CA PHE A 197 0.11 -31.23 -6.56
C PHE A 197 0.46 -30.94 -8.04
N PRO A 198 -0.40 -30.30 -8.85
CA PRO A 198 -1.70 -29.70 -8.48
C PRO A 198 -2.87 -30.70 -8.39
N THR A 199 -2.66 -31.94 -8.83
CA THR A 199 -3.65 -33.03 -8.76
C THR A 199 -3.78 -33.61 -7.34
N CYS A 200 -4.76 -34.47 -7.12
CA CYS A 200 -4.86 -35.32 -5.93
C CYS A 200 -5.08 -36.76 -6.41
N LEU A 201 -4.25 -37.69 -5.94
CA LEU A 201 -4.27 -39.10 -6.38
C LEU A 201 -4.09 -39.23 -7.90
N GLY A 202 -3.28 -38.34 -8.49
CA GLY A 202 -3.01 -38.30 -9.93
C GLY A 202 -4.15 -37.75 -10.79
N GLN A 203 -5.25 -37.28 -10.20
CA GLN A 203 -6.41 -36.74 -10.91
C GLN A 203 -6.65 -35.27 -10.55
N PRO A 204 -7.05 -34.41 -11.51
CA PRO A 204 -7.43 -33.03 -11.21
C PRO A 204 -8.76 -32.94 -10.44
N TRP A 205 -9.60 -33.98 -10.56
CA TRP A 205 -10.86 -34.13 -9.85
C TRP A 205 -11.02 -35.59 -9.42
N PRO A 206 -10.43 -35.98 -8.26
CA PRO A 206 -10.45 -37.37 -7.83
C PRO A 206 -11.85 -37.81 -7.41
N ASP A 207 -12.16 -39.08 -7.66
CA ASP A 207 -13.33 -39.72 -7.03
C ASP A 207 -13.00 -40.00 -5.56
N VAL A 208 -13.69 -39.32 -4.65
CA VAL A 208 -13.41 -39.30 -3.22
C VAL A 208 -14.69 -39.38 -2.41
N ASP A 209 -14.59 -39.91 -1.19
CA ASP A 209 -15.75 -40.11 -0.33
C ASP A 209 -16.15 -38.84 0.43
N TRP A 210 -16.91 -37.98 -0.24
CA TRP A 210 -17.45 -36.75 0.32
C TRP A 210 -18.39 -36.98 1.51
N ARG A 211 -19.11 -38.11 1.53
CA ARG A 211 -20.12 -38.38 2.56
C ARG A 211 -19.45 -38.66 3.89
N HIS A 212 -18.45 -39.53 3.91
CA HIS A 212 -17.78 -39.90 5.15
C HIS A 212 -16.68 -38.91 5.56
N GLY A 213 -16.12 -38.14 4.61
CA GLY A 213 -15.10 -37.11 4.89
C GLY A 213 -15.54 -36.04 5.89
N PHE A 214 -16.84 -35.75 5.98
CA PHE A 214 -17.40 -34.70 6.84
C PHE A 214 -18.34 -35.24 7.93
N THR A 215 -18.21 -36.53 8.27
CA THR A 215 -18.91 -37.10 9.43
C THR A 215 -18.34 -36.52 10.72
N LEU A 216 -19.12 -35.66 11.38
CA LEU A 216 -18.69 -34.97 12.61
C LEU A 216 -18.54 -35.90 13.81
N TRP A 217 -19.28 -37.00 13.83
CA TRP A 217 -19.31 -37.97 14.92
C TRP A 217 -19.25 -39.42 14.39
N PRO A 218 -18.08 -39.86 13.90
CA PRO A 218 -17.95 -41.24 13.43
C PRO A 218 -18.10 -42.19 14.63
N ASN A 219 -18.82 -43.30 14.47
CA ASN A 219 -18.84 -44.37 15.47
C ASN A 219 -17.49 -45.10 15.44
N ILE A 220 -16.51 -44.59 16.19
CA ILE A 220 -15.17 -45.18 16.31
C ILE A 220 -15.19 -46.14 17.51
N ALA A 221 -14.67 -47.37 17.34
CA ALA A 221 -14.48 -48.31 18.43
C ALA A 221 -13.53 -47.72 19.51
N ALA A 222 -13.67 -48.20 20.75
CA ALA A 222 -13.12 -47.57 21.96
C ALA A 222 -11.58 -47.54 22.06
N ASP A 223 -10.85 -48.17 21.14
CA ASP A 223 -9.40 -48.07 21.06
C ASP A 223 -8.99 -47.27 19.82
N TYR A 224 -8.51 -46.05 20.03
CA TYR A 224 -8.00 -45.13 18.99
C TYR A 224 -6.70 -45.64 18.30
N SER A 225 -6.50 -46.95 18.24
CA SER A 225 -5.45 -47.64 17.49
C SER A 225 -5.80 -47.77 15.99
N GLY A 226 -7.09 -47.69 15.63
CA GLY A 226 -7.59 -47.64 14.26
C GLY A 226 -8.93 -46.92 14.19
N GLY A 227 -8.97 -45.65 13.81
CA GLY A 227 -9.04 -45.39 12.39
C GLY A 227 -9.34 -43.93 12.15
N VAL A 228 -8.28 -43.21 11.79
CA VAL A 228 -8.37 -42.10 10.85
C VAL A 228 -9.41 -42.45 9.77
N LEU A 229 -10.27 -41.51 9.38
CA LEU A 229 -11.23 -41.71 8.28
C LEU A 229 -10.56 -42.45 7.10
N PRO A 230 -11.30 -43.30 6.36
CA PRO A 230 -10.78 -44.00 5.20
C PRO A 230 -9.96 -43.07 4.31
N ALA A 231 -8.92 -43.60 3.64
CA ALA A 231 -8.01 -42.77 2.85
C ALA A 231 -8.75 -41.88 1.83
N GLU A 232 -9.81 -42.41 1.22
CA GLU A 232 -10.69 -41.70 0.27
C GLU A 232 -11.49 -40.58 0.95
N ALA A 233 -12.00 -40.80 2.15
CA ALA A 233 -12.72 -39.79 2.94
C ALA A 233 -11.76 -38.67 3.40
N ARG A 234 -10.52 -38.99 3.75
CA ARG A 234 -9.48 -37.98 4.01
C ARG A 234 -9.05 -37.23 2.77
N ALA A 235 -8.97 -37.92 1.62
CA ALA A 235 -8.68 -37.27 0.35
C ALA A 235 -9.77 -36.25 0.03
N ALA A 236 -11.04 -36.55 0.31
CA ALA A 236 -12.14 -35.58 0.20
C ALA A 236 -11.92 -34.33 1.08
N ILE A 237 -11.51 -34.51 2.34
CA ILE A 237 -11.23 -33.39 3.26
C ILE A 237 -10.08 -32.52 2.72
N HIS A 238 -8.96 -33.13 2.36
CA HIS A 238 -7.79 -32.39 1.88
C HIS A 238 -8.06 -31.73 0.53
N PHE A 239 -8.79 -32.40 -0.37
CA PHE A 239 -9.20 -31.80 -1.64
C PHE A 239 -10.16 -30.63 -1.42
N ALA A 240 -11.11 -30.74 -0.50
CA ALA A 240 -11.99 -29.63 -0.11
C ALA A 240 -11.18 -28.42 0.42
N HIS A 241 -10.18 -28.67 1.27
CA HIS A 241 -9.28 -27.63 1.78
C HIS A 241 -8.55 -26.93 0.63
N ARG A 242 -8.04 -27.67 -0.36
CA ARG A 242 -7.41 -27.07 -1.55
C ARG A 242 -8.37 -26.19 -2.37
N LEU A 243 -9.62 -26.64 -2.56
CA LEU A 243 -10.64 -25.86 -3.27
C LEU A 243 -11.03 -24.59 -2.49
N GLY A 244 -11.18 -24.71 -1.17
CA GLY A 244 -11.43 -23.58 -0.27
C GLY A 244 -10.29 -22.55 -0.32
N ALA A 245 -9.04 -23.00 -0.30
CA ALA A 245 -7.86 -22.14 -0.45
C ALA A 245 -7.87 -21.35 -1.77
N VAL A 246 -8.31 -21.94 -2.88
CA VAL A 246 -8.47 -21.23 -4.17
C VAL A 246 -9.55 -20.14 -4.07
N ALA A 247 -10.71 -20.45 -3.49
CA ALA A 247 -11.77 -19.47 -3.30
C ALA A 247 -11.33 -18.29 -2.40
N VAL A 248 -10.64 -18.60 -1.29
CA VAL A 248 -10.02 -17.60 -0.40
C VAL A 248 -9.01 -16.75 -1.15
N PHE A 249 -8.11 -17.37 -1.93
CA PHE A 249 -7.10 -16.67 -2.71
C PHE A 249 -7.74 -15.68 -3.68
N LEU A 250 -8.73 -16.11 -4.47
CA LEU A 250 -9.41 -15.24 -5.44
C LEU A 250 -10.06 -14.03 -4.77
N VAL A 251 -10.84 -14.24 -3.71
CA VAL A 251 -11.56 -13.16 -3.02
C VAL A 251 -10.60 -12.22 -2.30
N LEU A 252 -9.59 -12.75 -1.60
CA LEU A 252 -8.63 -11.91 -0.88
C LEU A 252 -7.65 -11.20 -1.81
N SER A 253 -7.32 -11.76 -2.99
CA SER A 253 -6.58 -11.04 -4.03
C SER A 253 -7.39 -9.87 -4.58
N LEU A 254 -8.68 -10.04 -4.87
CA LEU A 254 -9.55 -8.93 -5.29
C LEU A 254 -9.63 -7.84 -4.21
N LEU A 255 -9.76 -8.23 -2.94
CA LEU A 255 -9.72 -7.30 -1.82
C LEU A 255 -8.37 -6.56 -1.74
N ALA A 256 -7.25 -7.28 -1.86
CA ALA A 256 -5.91 -6.72 -1.78
C ALA A 256 -5.65 -5.73 -2.92
N THR A 257 -6.00 -6.07 -4.17
CA THR A 257 -5.88 -5.17 -5.32
C THR A 257 -6.79 -3.96 -5.17
N GLY A 258 -8.06 -4.15 -4.79
CA GLY A 258 -9.00 -3.06 -4.57
C GLY A 258 -8.50 -2.10 -3.48
N ALA A 259 -8.06 -2.64 -2.33
CA ALA A 259 -7.65 -1.86 -1.17
C ALA A 259 -6.28 -1.18 -1.35
N SER A 260 -5.33 -1.83 -2.03
CA SER A 260 -4.00 -1.25 -2.32
C SER A 260 -4.06 -0.12 -3.34
N SER A 261 -5.04 -0.13 -4.24
CA SER A 261 -5.24 0.94 -5.21
C SER A 261 -5.65 2.27 -4.56
N ASN A 262 -6.20 2.24 -3.34
CA ASN A 262 -6.64 3.42 -2.59
C ASN A 262 -5.50 4.08 -1.81
N ARG A 263 -4.57 4.73 -2.54
CA ARG A 263 -3.33 5.32 -1.99
C ARG A 263 -3.55 6.43 -0.95
N ASN A 264 -4.72 7.05 -0.91
CA ASN A 264 -5.03 8.15 0.01
C ASN A 264 -5.42 7.67 1.42
N ALA A 265 -5.59 6.36 1.62
CA ALA A 265 -5.90 5.75 2.92
C ALA A 265 -4.79 4.80 3.34
N ALA A 266 -3.66 5.33 3.83
CA ALA A 266 -2.52 4.55 4.32
C ALA A 266 -2.87 3.41 5.32
N PRO A 267 -3.88 3.56 6.22
CA PRO A 267 -4.34 2.48 7.09
C PRO A 267 -5.01 1.29 6.37
N ILE A 268 -5.26 1.40 5.06
CA ILE A 268 -5.88 0.34 4.24
C ILE A 268 -4.90 -0.12 3.16
N SER A 269 -4.24 0.81 2.47
CA SER A 269 -3.35 0.47 1.34
C SER A 269 -2.11 -0.32 1.78
N LYS A 270 -1.48 0.02 2.92
CA LYS A 270 -0.31 -0.73 3.42
C LYS A 270 -0.68 -2.15 3.89
N PRO A 271 -1.72 -2.35 4.73
CA PRO A 271 -2.19 -3.69 5.05
C PRO A 271 -2.61 -4.50 3.83
N ALA A 272 -3.16 -3.87 2.78
CA ALA A 272 -3.52 -4.56 1.55
C ALA A 272 -2.32 -5.07 0.73
N VAL A 273 -1.20 -4.33 0.71
CA VAL A 273 0.05 -4.84 0.12
C VAL A 273 0.59 -6.01 0.94
N LEU A 274 0.55 -5.90 2.28
CA LEU A 274 0.93 -6.99 3.17
C LEU A 274 0.02 -8.22 2.97
N LEU A 275 -1.28 -8.03 2.70
CA LEU A 275 -2.23 -9.10 2.40
C LEU A 275 -1.76 -9.90 1.17
N SER A 276 -1.37 -9.23 0.08
CA SER A 276 -0.85 -9.91 -1.12
C SER A 276 0.37 -10.78 -0.83
N PHE A 277 1.32 -10.26 -0.02
CA PHE A 277 2.50 -11.02 0.37
C PHE A 277 2.15 -12.23 1.23
N LEU A 278 1.32 -12.05 2.26
CA LEU A 278 0.91 -13.12 3.15
C LEU A 278 0.11 -14.21 2.41
N LEU A 279 -0.72 -13.85 1.43
CA LEU A 279 -1.47 -14.80 0.59
C LEU A 279 -0.53 -15.68 -0.23
N LEU A 280 0.45 -15.08 -0.90
CA LEU A 280 1.42 -15.83 -1.69
C LEU A 280 2.21 -16.78 -0.80
N LEU A 281 2.67 -16.28 0.36
CA LEU A 281 3.41 -17.08 1.33
C LEU A 281 2.57 -18.25 1.86
N GLN A 282 1.28 -18.03 2.14
CA GLN A 282 0.37 -19.08 2.61
C GLN A 282 0.21 -20.22 1.59
N ILE A 283 0.01 -19.87 0.31
CA ILE A 283 -0.12 -20.85 -0.77
C ILE A 283 1.19 -21.62 -0.96
N VAL A 284 2.33 -20.93 -0.98
CA VAL A 284 3.65 -21.57 -1.08
C VAL A 284 3.87 -22.55 0.06
N LEU A 285 3.60 -22.15 1.31
CA LEU A 285 3.73 -23.04 2.47
C LEU A 285 2.75 -24.22 2.40
N GLY A 286 1.53 -24.01 1.88
CA GLY A 286 0.54 -25.08 1.66
C GLY A 286 1.04 -26.12 0.64
N ILE A 287 1.58 -25.66 -0.49
CA ILE A 287 2.18 -26.52 -1.51
C ILE A 287 3.39 -27.28 -0.95
N LEU A 288 4.27 -26.59 -0.20
CA LEU A 288 5.42 -27.21 0.43
C LEU A 288 5.03 -28.28 1.46
N ASN A 289 3.95 -28.08 2.23
CA ASN A 289 3.43 -29.11 3.12
C ASN A 289 3.03 -30.39 2.38
N VAL A 290 2.53 -30.29 1.14
CA VAL A 290 2.24 -31.46 0.31
C VAL A 290 3.53 -32.08 -0.24
N LEU A 291 4.34 -31.28 -0.96
CA LEU A 291 5.52 -31.76 -1.66
C LEU A 291 6.60 -32.34 -0.73
N LEU A 292 6.74 -31.77 0.47
CA LEU A 292 7.72 -32.19 1.47
C LEU A 292 7.14 -33.15 2.51
N ARG A 293 5.92 -33.66 2.31
CA ARG A 293 5.24 -34.63 3.19
C ARG A 293 5.12 -34.14 4.64
N LEU A 294 4.56 -32.95 4.80
CA LEU A 294 4.16 -32.29 6.06
C LEU A 294 5.31 -32.14 7.09
N PRO A 295 6.40 -31.44 6.78
CA PRO A 295 7.44 -31.16 7.77
C PRO A 295 6.86 -30.28 8.90
N VAL A 296 7.14 -30.63 10.15
CA VAL A 296 6.62 -29.90 11.33
C VAL A 296 6.86 -28.40 11.23
N ALA A 297 8.07 -27.98 10.82
CA ALA A 297 8.41 -26.57 10.68
C ALA A 297 7.56 -25.84 9.62
N VAL A 298 7.30 -26.48 8.48
CA VAL A 298 6.50 -25.90 7.39
C VAL A 298 5.02 -25.85 7.79
N ALA A 299 4.52 -26.87 8.48
CA ALA A 299 3.15 -26.89 9.00
C ALA A 299 2.92 -25.80 10.06
N VAL A 300 3.85 -25.62 11.00
CA VAL A 300 3.81 -24.53 11.99
C VAL A 300 3.89 -23.16 11.31
N ALA A 301 4.78 -22.99 10.32
CA ALA A 301 4.88 -21.75 9.55
C ALA A 301 3.58 -21.45 8.78
N HIS A 302 2.95 -22.48 8.19
CA HIS A 302 1.68 -22.34 7.47
C HIS A 302 0.55 -21.86 8.41
N GLN A 303 0.49 -22.32 9.66
CA GLN A 303 -0.47 -21.81 10.64
C GLN A 303 -0.12 -20.42 11.16
N ALA A 304 1.17 -20.11 11.33
CA ALA A 304 1.61 -18.77 11.71
C ALA A 304 1.17 -17.73 10.69
N VAL A 305 1.36 -18.02 9.40
CA VAL A 305 0.95 -17.12 8.30
C VAL A 305 -0.57 -17.05 8.20
N ALA A 306 -1.31 -18.15 8.45
CA ALA A 306 -2.78 -18.11 8.56
C ALA A 306 -3.26 -17.17 9.68
N ALA A 307 -2.58 -17.16 10.83
CA ALA A 307 -2.90 -16.26 11.94
C ALA A 307 -2.64 -14.79 11.55
N LEU A 308 -1.51 -14.51 10.89
CA LEU A 308 -1.20 -13.18 10.39
C LEU A 308 -2.17 -12.72 9.29
N LEU A 309 -2.61 -13.63 8.41
CA LEU A 309 -3.65 -13.37 7.43
C LEU A 309 -4.97 -12.99 8.10
N LEU A 310 -5.41 -13.73 9.13
CA LEU A 310 -6.61 -13.42 9.89
C LEU A 310 -6.52 -12.02 10.52
N LEU A 311 -5.40 -11.71 11.18
CA LEU A 311 -5.18 -10.38 11.76
C LEU A 311 -5.24 -9.28 10.70
N ASN A 312 -4.62 -9.48 9.53
CA ASN A 312 -4.62 -8.52 8.44
C ASN A 312 -6.04 -8.32 7.85
N VAL A 313 -6.80 -9.38 7.62
CA VAL A 313 -8.18 -9.30 7.12
C VAL A 313 -9.11 -8.65 8.14
N VAL A 314 -8.92 -8.91 9.44
CA VAL A 314 -9.64 -8.19 10.53
C VAL A 314 -9.27 -6.70 10.50
N HIS A 315 -8.00 -6.35 10.30
CA HIS A 315 -7.56 -4.96 10.14
C HIS A 315 -8.36 -4.25 9.05
N LEU A 316 -8.36 -4.82 7.84
CA LEU A 316 -9.07 -4.26 6.69
C LEU A 316 -10.58 -4.17 6.97
N ASN A 317 -11.19 -5.18 7.60
CA ASN A 317 -12.61 -5.14 7.98
C ASN A 317 -12.93 -4.00 8.95
N VAL A 318 -12.10 -3.76 9.96
CA VAL A 318 -12.32 -2.68 10.94
C VAL A 318 -12.23 -1.31 10.28
N TYR A 319 -11.21 -1.09 9.45
CA TYR A 319 -11.00 0.20 8.78
C TYR A 319 -11.97 0.44 7.61
N LEU A 320 -12.47 -0.62 6.96
CA LEU A 320 -13.49 -0.50 5.91
C LEU A 320 -14.92 -0.38 6.46
N ARG A 321 -15.23 -0.93 7.65
CA ARG A 321 -16.61 -0.94 8.22
C ARG A 321 -17.14 0.41 8.64
N ARG A 322 -16.29 1.40 8.95
CA ARG A 322 -16.76 2.63 9.60
C ARG A 322 -17.44 3.54 8.57
N ARG A 323 -18.74 3.77 8.77
CA ARG A 323 -19.57 4.70 8.00
C ARG A 323 -19.25 6.13 8.45
N LEU A 324 -19.43 7.07 7.52
CA LEU A 324 -19.81 8.44 7.87
C LEU A 324 -20.95 8.37 8.92
N PRO A 325 -21.02 9.27 9.90
CA PRO A 325 -22.31 9.54 10.50
C PRO A 325 -23.27 9.79 9.34
N GLU A 326 -24.33 8.99 9.28
CA GLU A 326 -25.48 9.26 8.44
C GLU A 326 -25.93 10.63 8.92
N THR A 327 -25.53 11.68 8.22
CA THR A 327 -26.17 12.98 8.38
C THR A 327 -27.61 12.69 8.07
N ALA A 328 -28.43 12.63 9.12
CA ALA A 328 -29.83 12.96 9.05
C ALA A 328 -29.94 14.08 8.02
N ALA A 329 -30.80 13.90 7.03
CA ALA A 329 -31.14 14.94 6.09
C ALA A 329 -31.49 16.18 6.90
N VAL A 330 -30.55 17.12 7.01
CA VAL A 330 -30.83 18.47 7.46
C VAL A 330 -31.34 19.14 6.19
N PRO A 331 -32.61 19.57 6.15
CA PRO A 331 -33.12 20.30 5.01
C PRO A 331 -32.26 21.54 4.80
N GLU A 332 -32.03 21.84 3.52
CA GLU A 332 -31.31 22.99 3.02
C GLU A 332 -31.64 24.26 3.83
N ALA A 333 -30.74 24.61 4.75
CA ALA A 333 -30.83 25.84 5.52
C ALA A 333 -29.81 26.83 4.95
N VAL A 334 -30.36 27.94 4.44
CA VAL A 334 -29.66 29.15 4.01
C VAL A 334 -28.51 29.47 4.98
N PRO A 335 -27.28 29.73 4.49
CA PRO A 335 -26.14 29.93 5.37
C PRO A 335 -26.27 31.26 6.11
N VAL A 336 -26.58 31.18 7.41
CA VAL A 336 -26.33 32.27 8.36
C VAL A 336 -24.86 32.17 8.76
N ARG A 337 -24.08 33.20 8.40
CA ARG A 337 -22.68 33.37 8.83
C ARG A 337 -22.59 33.36 10.37
N PRO A 338 -21.70 32.56 10.98
CA PRO A 338 -21.33 32.78 12.38
C PRO A 338 -20.45 34.04 12.52
N PRO A 339 -20.41 34.67 13.71
CA PRO A 339 -19.56 35.83 13.97
C PRO A 339 -18.09 35.46 13.80
N ILE A 340 -17.37 36.31 13.08
CA ILE A 340 -15.94 36.19 12.82
C ILE A 340 -15.19 36.33 14.15
N GLU A 341 -14.63 35.23 14.63
CA GLU A 341 -13.45 35.30 15.49
C GLU A 341 -12.27 35.71 14.60
N ALA A 342 -11.55 36.76 14.99
CA ALA A 342 -10.52 37.37 14.17
C ALA A 342 -9.41 36.37 13.84
N VAL A 343 -9.45 35.84 12.62
CA VAL A 343 -8.30 35.20 11.98
C VAL A 343 -7.19 36.25 11.94
N PRO A 344 -5.98 35.96 12.46
CA PRO A 344 -4.86 36.88 12.30
C PRO A 344 -4.70 37.17 10.81
N PRO A 345 -4.41 38.42 10.40
CA PRO A 345 -4.35 38.79 9.00
C PRO A 345 -3.43 37.82 8.25
N PRO A 346 -3.81 37.39 7.03
CA PRO A 346 -2.94 36.54 6.23
C PRO A 346 -1.58 37.24 6.12
N PRO A 347 -0.47 36.51 6.27
CA PRO A 347 0.83 37.09 5.95
C PRO A 347 0.78 37.65 4.51
N ALA A 348 1.56 38.70 4.27
CA ALA A 348 1.65 39.38 2.97
C ALA A 348 1.72 38.36 1.81
N PRO A 349 1.18 38.67 0.62
CA PRO A 349 1.19 37.74 -0.50
C PRO A 349 2.61 37.25 -0.74
N GLU A 350 2.87 35.97 -0.42
CA GLU A 350 4.17 35.35 -0.61
C GLU A 350 4.58 35.54 -2.07
N THR A 351 5.79 36.02 -2.27
CA THR A 351 6.36 36.15 -3.59
C THR A 351 6.47 34.76 -4.24
N LEU A 352 6.41 34.70 -5.57
CA LEU A 352 6.50 33.43 -6.31
C LEU A 352 7.79 32.65 -5.96
N PHE A 353 8.87 33.38 -5.67
CA PHE A 353 10.13 32.82 -5.20
C PHE A 353 10.02 32.20 -3.80
N GLU A 354 9.38 32.86 -2.84
CA GLU A 354 9.17 32.32 -1.48
C GLU A 354 8.35 31.04 -1.51
N ARG A 355 7.32 31.00 -2.36
CA ARG A 355 6.49 29.80 -2.54
C ARG A 355 7.30 28.67 -3.19
N LEU A 356 8.08 28.95 -4.23
CA LEU A 356 8.96 27.95 -4.86
C LEU A 356 10.02 27.43 -3.88
N ARG A 357 10.66 28.33 -3.11
CA ARG A 357 11.62 28.02 -2.05
C ARG A 357 11.00 27.11 -0.98
N GLY A 358 9.80 27.43 -0.51
CA GLY A 358 9.09 26.64 0.50
C GLY A 358 8.75 25.24 -0.01
N GLN A 359 8.23 25.14 -1.24
CA GLN A 359 7.80 23.85 -1.80
C GLN A 359 9.00 22.94 -2.17
N LEU A 360 10.13 23.50 -2.60
CA LEU A 360 11.35 22.71 -2.87
C LEU A 360 12.14 22.35 -1.60
N GLY A 361 11.68 22.74 -0.41
CA GLY A 361 12.44 22.61 0.85
C GLY A 361 12.99 21.22 1.13
N LYS A 362 12.26 20.15 0.80
CA LYS A 362 12.72 18.75 0.96
C LYS A 362 13.83 18.35 -0.02
N THR A 363 13.75 18.79 -1.27
CA THR A 363 14.81 18.52 -2.27
C THR A 363 16.04 19.38 -1.96
N ARG A 364 15.83 20.64 -1.55
CA ARG A 364 16.88 21.55 -1.07
C ARG A 364 17.66 20.95 0.10
N SER A 365 16.98 20.49 1.16
CA SER A 365 17.67 19.93 2.33
C SER A 365 18.50 18.70 1.99
N GLY A 366 18.04 17.86 1.05
CA GLY A 366 18.78 16.70 0.56
C GLY A 366 19.97 17.04 -0.33
N LEU A 367 19.84 18.06 -1.19
CA LEU A 367 20.81 18.39 -2.23
C LEU A 367 21.84 19.45 -1.82
N THR A 368 21.38 20.55 -1.21
CA THR A 368 22.20 21.74 -0.95
C THR A 368 22.46 21.97 0.55
N GLY A 369 21.70 21.33 1.44
CA GLY A 369 21.87 21.46 2.89
C GLY A 369 23.29 21.12 3.38
N PHE A 370 23.92 20.10 2.78
CA PHE A 370 25.30 19.73 3.10
C PHE A 370 26.31 20.77 2.54
N LEU A 371 26.13 21.24 1.30
CA LEU A 371 26.98 22.27 0.69
C LEU A 371 26.98 23.57 1.49
N SER A 372 25.88 23.87 2.18
CA SER A 372 25.78 25.01 3.09
C SER A 372 26.59 24.86 4.38
N SER A 373 26.83 23.63 4.83
CA SER A 373 27.58 23.33 6.06
C SER A 373 29.10 23.27 5.87
N LEU A 374 29.58 23.28 4.61
CA LEU A 374 31.00 23.13 4.26
C LEU A 374 31.88 24.37 4.48
N GLY A 375 31.37 25.43 5.09
CA GLY A 375 32.02 26.75 5.18
C GLY A 375 33.39 26.82 5.89
N ARG A 376 33.99 25.70 6.34
CA ARG A 376 35.32 25.67 7.00
C ARG A 376 36.18 24.42 6.74
N GLY A 377 35.75 23.48 5.90
CA GLY A 377 36.49 22.23 5.62
C GLY A 377 37.51 22.37 4.48
N ARG A 378 38.55 21.53 4.47
CA ARG A 378 39.43 21.39 3.29
C ARG A 378 38.64 20.73 2.16
N ILE A 379 38.80 21.24 0.94
CA ILE A 379 38.25 20.61 -0.27
C ILE A 379 39.26 19.56 -0.71
N ASP A 380 38.91 18.28 -0.55
CA ASP A 380 39.73 17.13 -0.93
C ASP A 380 38.88 16.09 -1.68
N ARG A 381 39.51 14.96 -2.04
CA ARG A 381 38.82 13.90 -2.79
C ARG A 381 37.71 13.22 -1.97
N GLU A 382 37.89 13.11 -0.66
CA GLU A 382 36.87 12.52 0.23
C GLU A 382 35.58 13.35 0.23
N LEU A 383 35.71 14.68 0.18
CA LEU A 383 34.57 15.57 0.03
C LEU A 383 33.85 15.41 -1.33
N LEU A 384 34.59 15.19 -2.42
CA LEU A 384 33.99 14.97 -3.74
C LEU A 384 33.17 13.66 -3.75
N ASP A 385 33.67 12.61 -3.09
CA ASP A 385 32.95 11.34 -2.96
C ASP A 385 31.64 11.52 -2.16
N GLU A 386 31.63 12.33 -1.09
CA GLU A 386 30.39 12.63 -0.36
C GLU A 386 29.40 13.43 -1.22
N ILE A 387 29.89 14.39 -2.01
CA ILE A 387 29.04 15.14 -2.95
C ILE A 387 28.43 14.21 -3.99
N GLU A 388 29.19 13.24 -4.51
CA GLU A 388 28.70 12.22 -5.44
C GLU A 388 27.54 11.43 -4.82
N GLU A 389 27.71 10.91 -3.61
CA GLU A 389 26.69 10.14 -2.91
C GLU A 389 25.38 10.95 -2.74
N ARG A 390 25.51 12.23 -2.34
CA ARG A 390 24.36 13.12 -2.13
C ARG A 390 23.60 13.42 -3.42
N LEU A 391 24.32 13.71 -4.51
CA LEU A 391 23.73 13.94 -5.83
C LEU A 391 22.96 12.69 -6.29
N LEU A 392 23.53 11.50 -6.10
CA LEU A 392 22.85 10.24 -6.43
C LEU A 392 21.61 9.99 -5.55
N MET A 393 21.68 10.22 -4.24
CA MET A 393 20.54 10.09 -3.33
C MET A 393 19.39 11.04 -3.67
N ALA A 394 19.69 12.22 -4.17
CA ALA A 394 18.72 13.21 -4.63
C ALA A 394 18.13 12.89 -6.03
N ASP A 395 18.47 11.73 -6.62
CA ASP A 395 18.05 11.29 -7.95
C ASP A 395 18.54 12.20 -9.10
N VAL A 396 19.68 12.89 -8.95
CA VAL A 396 20.29 13.74 -10.01
C VAL A 396 20.71 12.92 -11.25
N GLY A 397 21.00 11.64 -11.05
CA GLY A 397 21.33 10.69 -12.11
C GLY A 397 22.83 10.52 -12.33
N ILE A 398 23.25 9.29 -12.67
CA ILE A 398 24.66 8.86 -12.70
C ILE A 398 25.49 9.72 -13.65
N ASN A 399 25.02 9.97 -14.86
CA ASN A 399 25.77 10.73 -15.86
C ASN A 399 25.97 12.19 -15.43
N VAL A 400 24.89 12.85 -14.98
CA VAL A 400 24.96 14.22 -14.47
C VAL A 400 25.91 14.31 -13.30
N THR A 401 25.78 13.41 -12.32
CA THR A 401 26.65 13.38 -11.14
C THR A 401 28.11 13.23 -11.55
N ARG A 402 28.43 12.26 -12.40
CA ARG A 402 29.80 12.02 -12.87
C ARG A 402 30.37 13.26 -13.56
N ASP A 403 29.58 13.93 -14.39
CA ASP A 403 30.02 15.12 -15.11
C ASP A 403 30.28 16.29 -14.15
N ILE A 404 29.47 16.44 -13.10
CA ILE A 404 29.69 17.41 -12.02
C ILE A 404 30.98 17.08 -11.26
N ILE A 405 31.16 15.83 -10.82
CA ILE A 405 32.34 15.42 -10.03
C ILE A 405 33.63 15.57 -10.84
N ALA A 406 33.61 15.22 -12.13
CA ALA A 406 34.76 15.44 -13.01
C ALA A 406 35.13 16.93 -13.11
N ASP A 407 34.13 17.81 -13.26
CA ASP A 407 34.35 19.25 -13.30
C ASP A 407 34.91 19.80 -11.99
N LEU A 408 34.41 19.33 -10.84
CA LEU A 408 34.93 19.69 -9.53
C LEU A 408 36.37 19.19 -9.33
N GLY A 409 36.67 17.95 -9.75
CA GLY A 409 38.01 17.39 -9.69
C GLY A 409 39.04 18.20 -10.48
N HIS A 410 38.69 18.62 -11.70
CA HIS A 410 39.54 19.51 -12.50
C HIS A 410 39.72 20.89 -11.86
N GLY A 411 38.67 21.45 -11.26
CA GLY A 411 38.77 22.71 -10.50
C GLY A 411 39.69 22.59 -9.29
N LEU A 412 39.68 21.44 -8.61
CA LEU A 412 40.55 21.15 -7.48
C LEU A 412 42.03 21.06 -7.90
N GLU A 413 42.33 20.36 -8.99
CA GLU A 413 43.70 20.23 -9.54
C GLU A 413 44.29 21.58 -9.96
N LYS A 414 43.45 22.49 -10.48
CA LYS A 414 43.83 23.83 -10.89
C LYS A 414 43.84 24.87 -9.76
N GLN A 415 43.52 24.47 -8.53
CA GLN A 415 43.38 25.36 -7.38
C GLN A 415 42.35 26.49 -7.58
N GLU A 416 41.31 26.23 -8.39
CA GLU A 416 40.21 27.18 -8.66
C GLU A 416 39.11 27.12 -7.58
N LEU A 417 39.14 26.10 -6.71
CA LEU A 417 38.19 25.89 -5.62
C LEU A 417 38.83 26.27 -4.28
N ALA A 418 38.80 27.55 -3.93
CA ALA A 418 39.47 28.09 -2.75
C ALA A 418 38.71 27.85 -1.43
N ASP A 419 37.37 27.82 -1.49
CA ASP A 419 36.49 27.70 -0.32
C ASP A 419 35.15 27.02 -0.67
N GLY A 420 34.37 26.70 0.38
CA GLY A 420 33.07 26.05 0.23
C GLY A 420 32.04 26.88 -0.55
N GLU A 421 32.20 28.20 -0.62
CA GLU A 421 31.33 29.07 -1.41
C GLU A 421 31.63 28.93 -2.90
N SER A 422 32.90 28.94 -3.28
CA SER A 422 33.38 28.69 -4.64
C SER A 422 32.93 27.32 -5.15
N LEU A 423 33.01 26.30 -4.30
CA LEU A 423 32.50 24.96 -4.58
C LEU A 423 30.98 24.95 -4.82
N ARG A 424 30.21 25.57 -3.92
CA ARG A 424 28.75 25.68 -4.04
C ARG A 424 28.34 26.40 -5.32
N ASN A 425 29.00 27.51 -5.64
CA ASN A 425 28.77 28.29 -6.85
C ASN A 425 29.10 27.49 -8.11
N ARG A 426 30.16 26.66 -8.08
CA ARG A 426 30.50 25.79 -9.20
C ARG A 426 29.44 24.73 -9.45
N VAL A 427 28.97 24.03 -8.41
CA VAL A 427 27.88 23.04 -8.51
C VAL A 427 26.59 23.71 -9.01
N ARG A 428 26.23 24.87 -8.44
CA ARG A 428 25.07 25.66 -8.88
C ARG A 428 25.16 26.01 -10.37
N GLY A 429 26.32 26.49 -10.81
CA GLY A 429 26.58 26.82 -12.21
C GLY A 429 26.40 25.62 -13.14
N ARG A 430 26.97 24.47 -12.79
CA ARG A 430 26.83 23.25 -13.59
C ARG A 430 25.41 22.73 -13.68
N LEU A 431 24.68 22.72 -12.57
CA LEU A 431 23.27 22.34 -12.58
C LEU A 431 22.43 23.28 -13.45
N LEU A 432 22.70 24.59 -13.39
CA LEU A 432 22.05 25.58 -14.25
C LEU A 432 22.37 25.35 -15.73
N ASP A 433 23.63 25.11 -16.08
CA ASP A 433 24.05 24.83 -17.46
C ASP A 433 23.31 23.63 -18.07
N ILE A 434 23.01 22.61 -17.25
CA ILE A 434 22.30 21.42 -17.68
C ILE A 434 20.82 21.70 -17.99
N VAL A 435 20.13 22.47 -17.15
CA VAL A 435 18.67 22.67 -17.29
C VAL A 435 18.30 23.88 -18.13
N ARG A 436 19.19 24.88 -18.25
CA ARG A 436 18.94 26.11 -19.01
C ARG A 436 18.50 25.85 -20.46
N PRO A 437 19.11 24.92 -21.23
CA PRO A 437 18.67 24.63 -22.60
C PRO A 437 17.23 24.10 -22.69
N CYS A 438 16.72 23.50 -21.61
CA CYS A 438 15.37 22.95 -21.54
C CYS A 438 14.34 23.97 -20.99
N SER A 439 14.75 25.16 -20.55
CA SER A 439 13.87 26.21 -20.05
C SER A 439 13.28 27.01 -21.21
N VAL A 440 12.32 26.39 -21.90
CA VAL A 440 11.63 26.98 -23.06
C VAL A 440 10.11 26.98 -22.78
N PRO A 441 9.48 28.16 -22.63
CA PRO A 441 8.03 28.22 -22.37
C PRO A 441 7.23 27.71 -23.57
N LEU A 442 5.99 27.27 -23.32
CA LEU A 442 5.07 26.92 -24.39
C LEU A 442 4.62 28.19 -25.11
N VAL A 443 4.76 28.22 -26.43
CA VAL A 443 4.30 29.33 -27.28
C VAL A 443 3.17 28.80 -28.17
N ILE A 444 2.03 29.50 -28.15
CA ILE A 444 0.87 29.18 -28.98
C ILE A 444 0.81 30.23 -30.10
N PRO A 445 1.13 29.87 -31.35
CA PRO A 445 1.08 30.82 -32.46
C PRO A 445 -0.37 31.25 -32.76
N PRO A 446 -0.64 32.55 -32.94
CA PRO A 446 -2.00 33.06 -33.18
C PRO A 446 -2.70 32.47 -34.41
N GLU A 447 -1.93 32.06 -35.41
CA GLU A 447 -2.37 31.48 -36.68
C GLU A 447 -2.77 30.00 -36.58
N VAL A 448 -2.38 29.30 -35.51
CA VAL A 448 -2.69 27.87 -35.31
C VAL A 448 -3.95 27.74 -34.45
N ARG A 449 -5.09 27.41 -35.07
CA ARG A 449 -6.38 27.26 -34.39
C ARG A 449 -7.17 26.04 -34.88
N PRO A 450 -7.43 25.02 -34.02
CA PRO A 450 -7.01 24.91 -32.63
C PRO A 450 -5.55 24.46 -32.48
N PHE A 451 -4.82 25.05 -31.53
CA PHE A 451 -3.55 24.51 -31.05
C PHE A 451 -3.81 23.26 -30.20
N VAL A 452 -3.48 22.09 -30.75
CA VAL A 452 -3.72 20.78 -30.12
C VAL A 452 -2.57 20.36 -29.20
N ILE A 453 -2.86 20.23 -27.90
CA ILE A 453 -1.96 19.69 -26.86
C ILE A 453 -2.40 18.27 -26.52
N LEU A 454 -1.56 17.28 -26.83
CA LEU A 454 -1.76 15.88 -26.44
C LEU A 454 -1.01 15.60 -25.14
N VAL A 455 -1.75 15.38 -24.05
CA VAL A 455 -1.16 15.12 -22.73
C VAL A 455 -1.02 13.63 -22.50
N VAL A 456 0.23 13.18 -22.28
CA VAL A 456 0.59 11.77 -22.12
C VAL A 456 1.31 11.52 -20.79
N GLY A 457 1.42 10.25 -20.40
CA GLY A 457 2.08 9.83 -19.16
C GLY A 457 1.30 8.74 -18.42
N VAL A 458 1.89 8.20 -17.36
CA VAL A 458 1.29 7.05 -16.67
C VAL A 458 0.19 7.45 -15.70
N ASN A 459 -0.54 6.48 -15.16
CA ASN A 459 -1.59 6.76 -14.18
C ASN A 459 -0.99 7.23 -12.85
N GLY A 460 -1.61 8.26 -12.25
CA GLY A 460 -1.22 8.77 -10.93
C GLY A 460 -0.10 9.81 -10.93
N VAL A 461 0.49 10.14 -12.08
CA VAL A 461 1.50 11.23 -12.20
C VAL A 461 0.88 12.63 -12.27
N GLY A 462 -0.45 12.74 -12.26
CA GLY A 462 -1.14 14.04 -12.23
C GLY A 462 -1.64 14.57 -13.58
N LYS A 463 -1.69 13.78 -14.66
CA LYS A 463 -2.16 14.21 -16.00
C LYS A 463 -3.44 15.05 -15.99
N THR A 464 -4.57 14.50 -15.54
CA THR A 464 -5.87 15.18 -15.53
C THR A 464 -5.86 16.44 -14.66
N THR A 465 -5.08 16.43 -13.56
CA THR A 465 -4.88 17.62 -12.73
C THR A 465 -4.07 18.70 -13.46
N THR A 466 -2.98 18.33 -14.14
CA THR A 466 -2.18 19.24 -14.98
C THR A 466 -3.03 19.83 -16.10
N ILE A 467 -3.88 19.03 -16.75
CA ILE A 467 -4.82 19.50 -17.78
C ILE A 467 -5.76 20.56 -17.20
N GLY A 468 -6.38 20.30 -16.05
CA GLY A 468 -7.29 21.25 -15.40
C GLY A 468 -6.61 22.58 -15.05
N LYS A 469 -5.39 22.52 -14.49
CA LYS A 469 -4.60 23.71 -14.14
C LYS A 469 -4.17 24.48 -15.40
N LEU A 470 -3.67 23.78 -16.41
CA LEU A 470 -3.25 24.38 -17.69
C LEU A 470 -4.43 25.03 -18.41
N ALA A 471 -5.58 24.38 -18.44
CA ALA A 471 -6.80 24.91 -19.06
C ALA A 471 -7.25 26.21 -18.40
N LYS A 472 -7.25 26.25 -17.06
CA LYS A 472 -7.58 27.48 -16.32
C LYS A 472 -6.56 28.59 -16.57
N ARG A 473 -5.27 28.24 -16.62
CA ARG A 473 -4.20 29.18 -16.91
C ARG A 473 -4.34 29.82 -18.29
N LEU A 474 -4.50 29.00 -19.34
CA LEU A 474 -4.68 29.49 -20.70
C LEU A 474 -5.94 30.34 -20.86
N GLN A 475 -7.02 30.00 -20.14
CA GLN A 475 -8.21 30.84 -20.06
C GLN A 475 -7.91 32.21 -19.43
N ASN A 476 -7.09 32.25 -18.37
CA ASN A 476 -6.67 33.51 -17.75
C ASN A 476 -5.75 34.34 -18.68
N ASP A 477 -4.99 33.67 -19.55
CA ASP A 477 -4.16 34.30 -20.60
C ASP A 477 -5.01 34.77 -21.81
N GLY A 478 -6.32 34.55 -21.78
CA GLY A 478 -7.28 35.04 -22.78
C GLY A 478 -7.63 34.05 -23.90
N TYR A 479 -7.09 32.83 -23.87
CA TYR A 479 -7.41 31.80 -24.86
C TYR A 479 -8.76 31.14 -24.59
N SER A 480 -9.52 30.88 -25.65
CA SER A 480 -10.62 29.93 -25.59
C SER A 480 -10.08 28.49 -25.57
N VAL A 481 -10.55 27.69 -24.61
CA VAL A 481 -10.04 26.32 -24.37
C VAL A 481 -11.18 25.31 -24.53
N MET A 482 -10.86 24.14 -25.07
CA MET A 482 -11.71 22.94 -25.07
C MET A 482 -10.90 21.74 -24.56
N LEU A 483 -11.57 20.78 -23.92
CA LEU A 483 -10.96 19.56 -23.41
C LEU A 483 -11.50 18.32 -24.15
N ALA A 484 -10.65 17.34 -24.38
CA ALA A 484 -11.04 16.02 -24.90
C ALA A 484 -10.76 14.93 -23.86
N ALA A 485 -11.79 14.16 -23.51
CA ALA A 485 -11.71 13.08 -22.53
C ALA A 485 -11.24 11.75 -23.16
N GLY A 486 -9.97 11.69 -23.57
CA GLY A 486 -9.40 10.52 -24.22
C GLY A 486 -8.94 9.38 -23.28
N ASP A 487 -9.01 9.51 -21.94
CA ASP A 487 -8.87 8.36 -21.01
C ASP A 487 -10.21 7.60 -20.88
N THR A 488 -10.69 7.05 -22.01
CA THR A 488 -12.03 6.43 -22.11
C THR A 488 -12.17 5.14 -21.31
N PHE A 489 -11.05 4.49 -21.01
CA PHE A 489 -10.97 3.27 -20.19
C PHE A 489 -11.28 3.50 -18.71
N ARG A 490 -11.20 4.74 -18.22
CA ARG A 490 -11.44 5.08 -16.82
C ARG A 490 -12.61 6.04 -16.75
N ALA A 491 -13.81 5.52 -16.48
CA ALA A 491 -15.00 6.35 -16.29
C ALA A 491 -14.78 7.53 -15.31
N ALA A 492 -14.05 7.28 -14.21
CA ALA A 492 -13.71 8.32 -13.24
C ALA A 492 -12.76 9.40 -13.78
N ALA A 493 -11.91 9.10 -14.78
CA ALA A 493 -11.04 10.11 -15.41
C ALA A 493 -11.84 11.05 -16.31
N VAL A 494 -12.80 10.49 -17.06
CA VAL A 494 -13.77 11.27 -17.85
C VAL A 494 -14.59 12.18 -16.94
N GLU A 495 -15.18 11.64 -15.87
CA GLU A 495 -15.97 12.41 -14.89
C GLU A 495 -15.11 13.49 -14.20
N GLN A 496 -13.86 13.18 -13.85
CA GLN A 496 -12.94 14.15 -13.27
C GLN A 496 -12.63 15.29 -14.24
N LEU A 497 -12.39 14.99 -15.52
CA LEU A 497 -12.14 16.02 -16.54
C LEU A 497 -13.40 16.86 -16.81
N GLN A 498 -14.58 16.25 -16.83
CA GLN A 498 -15.86 16.96 -16.94
C GLN A 498 -16.07 17.90 -15.76
N THR A 499 -15.79 17.46 -14.53
CA THR A 499 -15.84 18.31 -13.33
C THR A 499 -14.90 19.51 -13.45
N TRP A 500 -13.69 19.30 -13.99
CA TRP A 500 -12.75 20.38 -14.30
C TRP A 500 -13.29 21.35 -15.35
N GLY A 501 -13.94 20.82 -16.39
CA GLY A 501 -14.63 21.60 -17.41
C GLY A 501 -15.75 22.46 -16.83
N GLU A 502 -16.68 21.85 -16.10
CA GLU A 502 -17.82 22.53 -15.45
C GLU A 502 -17.35 23.64 -14.51
N ARG A 503 -16.36 23.33 -13.65
CA ARG A 503 -15.82 24.30 -12.68
C ARG A 503 -15.22 25.54 -13.35
N ASN A 504 -14.63 25.38 -14.54
CA ASN A 504 -13.97 26.47 -15.27
C ASN A 504 -14.78 26.97 -16.47
N LYS A 505 -16.01 26.47 -16.66
CA LYS A 505 -16.87 26.77 -17.82
C LYS A 505 -16.19 26.47 -19.16
N ILE A 506 -15.49 25.34 -19.23
CA ILE A 506 -14.78 24.85 -20.40
C ILE A 506 -15.53 23.65 -20.98
N ALA A 507 -15.76 23.66 -22.30
CA ALA A 507 -16.43 22.57 -22.98
C ALA A 507 -15.55 21.30 -22.98
N VAL A 508 -16.16 20.15 -22.65
CA VAL A 508 -15.49 18.84 -22.65
C VAL A 508 -16.16 17.92 -23.64
N ILE A 509 -15.39 17.41 -24.59
CA ILE A 509 -15.82 16.38 -25.54
C ILE A 509 -15.52 15.01 -24.93
N ALA A 510 -16.57 14.21 -24.75
CA ALA A 510 -16.48 12.89 -24.16
C ALA A 510 -17.48 11.94 -24.85
N GLN A 511 -17.15 10.65 -24.87
CA GLN A 511 -18.04 9.58 -25.30
C GLN A 511 -18.28 8.60 -24.13
N HIS A 512 -19.01 7.51 -24.37
CA HIS A 512 -19.26 6.47 -23.38
C HIS A 512 -17.95 5.77 -22.96
N SER A 513 -17.91 5.23 -21.74
CA SER A 513 -16.71 4.52 -21.25
C SER A 513 -16.41 3.30 -22.12
N GLY A 514 -15.13 3.10 -22.45
CA GLY A 514 -14.68 2.07 -23.38
C GLY A 514 -14.72 2.47 -24.86
N ALA A 515 -15.12 3.70 -25.19
CA ALA A 515 -15.00 4.25 -26.54
C ALA A 515 -13.54 4.30 -27.03
N ASP A 516 -13.34 4.30 -28.35
CA ASP A 516 -12.01 4.44 -28.94
C ASP A 516 -11.44 5.86 -28.69
N SER A 517 -10.35 5.95 -27.92
CA SER A 517 -9.72 7.22 -27.52
C SER A 517 -9.38 8.12 -28.71
N ALA A 518 -8.92 7.51 -29.82
CA ALA A 518 -8.61 8.25 -31.04
C ALA A 518 -9.86 8.86 -31.69
N SER A 519 -11.00 8.18 -31.62
CA SER A 519 -12.28 8.70 -32.13
C SER A 519 -12.77 9.88 -31.28
N VAL A 520 -12.66 9.80 -29.95
CA VAL A 520 -13.01 10.93 -29.06
C VAL A 520 -12.15 12.17 -29.36
N ILE A 521 -10.85 11.99 -29.55
CA ILE A 521 -9.94 13.11 -29.84
C ILE A 521 -10.17 13.66 -31.24
N TYR A 522 -10.46 12.81 -32.23
CA TYR A 522 -10.85 13.25 -33.58
C TYR A 522 -12.09 14.15 -33.54
N ASP A 523 -13.16 13.71 -32.87
CA ASP A 523 -14.39 14.50 -32.70
C ASP A 523 -14.11 15.83 -32.00
N ALA A 524 -13.18 15.84 -31.04
CA ALA A 524 -12.81 17.05 -30.32
C ALA A 524 -12.03 18.04 -31.18
N VAL A 525 -11.15 17.59 -32.07
CA VAL A 525 -10.45 18.45 -33.03
C VAL A 525 -11.45 19.09 -33.99
N GLU A 526 -12.37 18.30 -34.56
CA GLU A 526 -13.42 18.81 -35.44
C GLU A 526 -14.34 19.80 -34.72
N ALA A 527 -14.76 19.49 -33.49
CA ALA A 527 -15.59 20.38 -32.69
C ALA A 527 -14.86 21.70 -32.34
N ALA A 528 -13.56 21.63 -32.04
CA ALA A 528 -12.74 22.81 -31.75
C ALA A 528 -12.57 23.70 -33.01
N LYS A 529 -12.32 23.09 -34.18
CA LYS A 529 -12.28 23.79 -35.48
C LYS A 529 -13.62 24.47 -35.80
N ALA A 530 -14.72 23.74 -35.69
CA ALA A 530 -16.06 24.26 -36.00
C ALA A 530 -16.49 25.41 -35.07
N ARG A 531 -16.00 25.42 -33.82
CA ARG A 531 -16.30 26.46 -32.82
C ARG A 531 -15.25 27.57 -32.76
N GLY A 532 -14.21 27.52 -33.58
CA GLY A 532 -13.11 28.50 -33.57
C GLY A 532 -12.38 28.59 -32.24
N VAL A 533 -12.20 27.46 -31.54
CA VAL A 533 -11.49 27.41 -30.25
C VAL A 533 -9.99 27.55 -30.47
N ASP A 534 -9.32 28.32 -29.63
CA ASP A 534 -7.89 28.58 -29.75
C ASP A 534 -7.03 27.38 -29.34
N VAL A 535 -7.36 26.70 -28.23
CA VAL A 535 -6.57 25.57 -27.71
C VAL A 535 -7.45 24.36 -27.38
N LEU A 536 -7.02 23.18 -27.87
CA LEU A 536 -7.61 21.89 -27.50
C LEU A 536 -6.60 21.11 -26.65
N ILE A 537 -7.00 20.70 -25.44
CA ILE A 537 -6.17 19.83 -24.58
C ILE A 537 -6.80 18.44 -24.50
N ALA A 538 -6.09 17.43 -24.98
CA ALA A 538 -6.54 16.05 -25.00
C ALA A 538 -5.90 15.22 -23.88
N ASP A 539 -6.73 14.65 -23.00
CA ASP A 539 -6.30 13.63 -22.02
C ASP A 539 -6.13 12.28 -22.72
N THR A 540 -5.26 11.42 -22.18
CA THR A 540 -4.99 10.08 -22.72
C THR A 540 -4.88 9.03 -21.63
N ALA A 541 -5.05 7.75 -22.00
CA ALA A 541 -4.82 6.65 -21.09
C ALA A 541 -3.35 6.58 -20.59
N GLY A 542 -3.13 6.07 -19.38
CA GLY A 542 -1.79 5.99 -18.76
C GLY A 542 -1.38 4.62 -18.22
N ARG A 543 -1.90 3.52 -18.77
CA ARG A 543 -1.64 2.15 -18.26
C ARG A 543 -0.30 1.58 -18.77
N LEU A 544 0.83 1.97 -18.18
CA LEU A 544 2.17 1.52 -18.64
C LEU A 544 2.43 0.01 -18.47
N HIS A 545 1.68 -0.69 -17.61
CA HIS A 545 1.87 -2.13 -17.39
C HIS A 545 1.55 -2.99 -18.63
N THR A 546 0.87 -2.42 -19.63
CA THR A 546 0.64 -3.00 -20.97
C THR A 546 1.41 -2.21 -22.02
N LYS A 547 2.74 -2.23 -21.93
CA LYS A 547 3.66 -1.33 -22.67
C LYS A 547 3.39 -1.26 -24.19
N SER A 548 3.14 -2.40 -24.86
CA SER A 548 2.87 -2.43 -26.30
C SER A 548 1.56 -1.74 -26.67
N ASN A 549 0.46 -2.13 -25.99
CA ASN A 549 -0.88 -1.69 -26.35
C ASN A 549 -1.07 -0.18 -26.13
N LEU A 550 -0.49 0.38 -25.06
CA LEU A 550 -0.59 1.82 -24.80
C LEU A 550 0.17 2.64 -25.86
N MET A 551 1.38 2.21 -26.24
CA MET A 551 2.20 2.96 -27.20
C MET A 551 1.59 2.91 -28.61
N GLU A 552 1.00 1.76 -28.99
CA GLU A 552 0.23 1.64 -30.24
C GLU A 552 -0.99 2.55 -30.24
N GLU A 553 -1.72 2.63 -29.13
CA GLU A 553 -2.89 3.51 -28.99
C GLU A 553 -2.49 4.99 -29.15
N LEU A 554 -1.42 5.43 -28.49
CA LEU A 554 -0.92 6.80 -28.58
C LEU A 554 -0.39 7.13 -29.99
N SER A 555 0.30 6.18 -30.62
CA SER A 555 0.75 6.30 -32.03
C SER A 555 -0.45 6.41 -32.98
N LYS A 556 -1.51 5.63 -32.73
CA LYS A 556 -2.77 5.69 -33.48
C LYS A 556 -3.44 7.06 -33.33
N ILE A 557 -3.52 7.61 -32.11
CA ILE A 557 -4.06 8.94 -31.84
C ILE A 557 -3.30 10.00 -32.63
N LYS A 558 -1.96 10.04 -32.52
CA LYS A 558 -1.12 10.99 -33.26
C LYS A 558 -1.34 10.90 -34.77
N ARG A 559 -1.37 9.69 -35.33
CA ARG A 559 -1.61 9.46 -36.76
C ARG A 559 -2.99 9.95 -37.21
N ILE A 560 -4.03 9.80 -36.39
CA ILE A 560 -5.40 10.19 -36.74
C ILE A 560 -5.55 11.71 -36.67
N ILE A 561 -5.01 12.36 -35.64
CA ILE A 561 -4.98 13.83 -35.55
C ILE A 561 -4.20 14.41 -36.75
N GLY A 562 -3.08 13.80 -37.13
CA GLY A 562 -2.26 14.19 -38.28
C GLY A 562 -2.99 14.18 -39.63
N ARG A 563 -4.12 13.46 -39.76
CA ARG A 563 -4.95 13.46 -40.98
C ARG A 563 -5.85 14.70 -41.08
N LEU A 564 -6.18 15.30 -39.95
CA LEU A 564 -6.98 16.53 -39.88
C LEU A 564 -6.10 17.76 -40.00
N ASP A 565 -4.87 17.68 -39.52
CA ASP A 565 -3.88 18.75 -39.53
C ASP A 565 -2.49 18.10 -39.43
N GLU A 566 -1.67 18.25 -40.48
CA GLU A 566 -0.35 17.63 -40.58
C GLU A 566 0.63 18.12 -39.49
N THR A 567 0.40 19.31 -38.92
CA THR A 567 1.22 19.86 -37.83
C THR A 567 0.72 19.46 -36.44
N ALA A 568 -0.42 18.78 -36.33
CA ALA A 568 -1.00 18.36 -35.06
C ALA A 568 -0.63 16.91 -34.67
N PRO A 569 -0.46 16.61 -33.37
CA PRO A 569 -0.50 17.53 -32.23
C PRO A 569 0.71 18.47 -32.21
N HIS A 570 0.46 19.75 -31.90
CA HIS A 570 1.48 20.80 -31.86
C HIS A 570 2.36 20.71 -30.62
N GLU A 571 1.79 20.20 -29.52
CA GLU A 571 2.53 19.85 -28.31
C GLU A 571 2.16 18.45 -27.86
N VAL A 572 3.16 17.59 -27.65
CA VAL A 572 3.03 16.31 -26.94
C VAL A 572 3.68 16.46 -25.57
N LEU A 573 2.84 16.73 -24.57
CA LEU A 573 3.25 17.06 -23.21
C LEU A 573 3.26 15.80 -22.33
N LEU A 574 4.44 15.32 -21.96
CA LEU A 574 4.59 14.22 -21.02
C LEU A 574 4.55 14.74 -19.57
N VAL A 575 3.60 14.22 -18.78
CA VAL A 575 3.53 14.51 -17.34
C VAL A 575 4.28 13.44 -16.56
N LEU A 576 5.23 13.87 -15.73
CA LEU A 576 6.08 13.03 -14.89
C LEU A 576 5.90 13.39 -13.41
N ASP A 577 6.10 12.40 -12.55
CA ASP A 577 6.11 12.55 -11.09
C ASP A 577 7.57 12.62 -10.61
N ALA A 578 7.96 13.77 -10.04
CA ALA A 578 9.30 14.02 -9.53
C ALA A 578 9.73 13.00 -8.45
N GLY A 579 8.79 12.42 -7.72
CA GLY A 579 9.07 11.42 -6.69
C GLY A 579 9.45 10.04 -7.23
N THR A 580 9.36 9.82 -8.54
CA THR A 580 9.56 8.49 -9.14
C THR A 580 11.00 8.19 -9.59
N GLY A 581 11.91 9.18 -9.53
CA GLY A 581 13.34 9.00 -9.81
C GLY A 581 13.60 8.35 -11.17
N GLN A 582 14.39 7.29 -11.21
CA GLN A 582 14.75 6.56 -12.45
C GLN A 582 13.56 6.02 -13.26
N ASN A 583 12.39 5.82 -12.63
CA ASN A 583 11.19 5.42 -13.37
C ASN A 583 10.69 6.53 -14.31
N ALA A 584 10.94 7.81 -13.99
CA ALA A 584 10.61 8.92 -14.88
C ALA A 584 11.50 8.90 -16.14
N MET A 585 12.78 8.55 -16.00
CA MET A 585 13.72 8.41 -17.12
C MET A 585 13.28 7.32 -18.10
N SER A 586 12.91 6.14 -17.57
CA SER A 586 12.42 5.04 -18.42
C SER A 586 11.10 5.41 -19.11
N GLN A 587 10.21 6.14 -18.44
CA GLN A 587 8.97 6.62 -19.04
C GLN A 587 9.24 7.62 -20.16
N ALA A 588 10.04 8.65 -19.91
CA ALA A 588 10.39 9.64 -20.92
C ALA A 588 10.93 9.00 -22.19
N ARG A 589 11.82 8.00 -22.06
CA ARG A 589 12.33 7.24 -23.20
C ARG A 589 11.21 6.55 -23.99
N LEU A 590 10.39 5.73 -23.32
CA LEU A 590 9.34 4.94 -23.97
C LEU A 590 8.28 5.80 -24.66
N PHE A 591 7.86 6.90 -24.02
CA PHE A 591 6.88 7.81 -24.62
C PHE A 591 7.50 8.61 -25.78
N ASN A 592 8.77 8.99 -25.68
CA ASN A 592 9.46 9.69 -26.76
C ASN A 592 9.63 8.82 -28.00
N GLU A 593 9.98 7.54 -27.82
CA GLU A 593 10.05 6.56 -28.91
C GLU A 593 8.69 6.36 -29.59
N ALA A 594 7.59 6.38 -28.84
CA ALA A 594 6.25 6.12 -29.37
C ALA A 594 5.61 7.31 -30.07
N VAL A 595 5.66 8.51 -29.46
CA VAL A 595 4.90 9.67 -29.95
C VAL A 595 5.74 10.90 -30.26
N GLY A 596 7.04 10.91 -29.95
CA GLY A 596 7.90 12.09 -30.10
C GLY A 596 7.44 13.23 -29.19
N LEU A 597 8.07 13.37 -28.04
CA LEU A 597 7.73 14.37 -27.04
C LEU A 597 8.28 15.74 -27.42
N THR A 598 7.48 16.78 -27.19
CA THR A 598 7.89 18.18 -27.44
C THR A 598 7.96 18.99 -26.15
N GLY A 599 7.38 18.49 -25.06
CA GLY A 599 7.45 19.12 -23.76
C GLY A 599 7.30 18.16 -22.58
N LEU A 600 7.85 18.57 -21.44
CA LEU A 600 7.73 17.89 -20.15
C LEU A 600 7.00 18.77 -19.13
N ALA A 601 6.17 18.13 -18.30
CA ALA A 601 5.61 18.72 -17.10
C ALA A 601 6.00 17.86 -15.88
N VAL A 602 6.83 18.41 -14.99
CA VAL A 602 7.34 17.69 -13.81
C VAL A 602 6.53 18.09 -12.57
N THR A 603 5.77 17.16 -12.02
CA THR A 603 4.81 17.42 -10.93
C THR A 603 5.27 16.87 -9.59
N LYS A 604 4.58 17.27 -8.51
CA LYS A 604 4.79 16.81 -7.12
C LYS A 604 6.18 17.12 -6.57
N LEU A 605 6.77 18.23 -7.01
CA LEU A 605 8.06 18.70 -6.51
C LEU A 605 8.02 19.09 -5.02
N ASP A 606 6.83 19.48 -4.54
CA ASP A 606 6.51 19.76 -3.12
C ASP A 606 6.57 18.53 -2.20
N GLY A 607 6.28 17.36 -2.77
CA GLY A 607 6.13 16.12 -2.01
C GLY A 607 7.46 15.44 -1.68
N THR A 608 8.55 15.75 -2.39
CA THR A 608 9.69 14.85 -2.55
C THR A 608 11.05 15.47 -2.24
N ALA A 609 11.99 14.65 -1.76
CA ALA A 609 13.42 14.98 -1.69
C ALA A 609 14.20 14.53 -2.95
N LYS A 610 13.52 13.84 -3.88
CA LYS A 610 14.07 13.24 -5.11
C LYS A 610 13.89 14.14 -6.34
N GLY A 611 13.82 15.45 -6.14
CA GLY A 611 13.59 16.41 -7.24
C GLY A 611 14.75 16.52 -8.23
N GLY A 612 15.90 15.88 -7.97
CA GLY A 612 17.07 15.90 -8.86
C GLY A 612 16.85 15.25 -10.23
N VAL A 613 15.79 14.45 -10.39
CA VAL A 613 15.48 13.77 -11.66
C VAL A 613 15.32 14.73 -12.85
N ILE A 614 14.99 16.00 -12.60
CA ILE A 614 14.87 17.03 -13.63
C ILE A 614 16.19 17.26 -14.38
N PHE A 615 17.33 17.13 -13.70
CA PHE A 615 18.66 17.28 -14.29
C PHE A 615 18.97 16.12 -15.24
N ALA A 616 18.67 14.89 -14.80
CA ALA A 616 18.83 13.70 -15.64
C ALA A 616 17.95 13.78 -16.89
N LEU A 617 16.70 14.23 -16.75
CA LEU A 617 15.76 14.39 -17.88
C LEU A 617 16.28 15.41 -18.88
N ALA A 618 16.72 16.58 -18.40
CA ALA A 618 17.26 17.64 -19.23
C ALA A 618 18.51 17.18 -20.01
N GLN A 619 19.48 16.58 -19.32
CA GLN A 619 20.73 16.13 -19.93
C GLN A 619 20.50 15.02 -20.95
N GLN A 620 19.66 14.03 -20.63
CA GLN A 620 19.50 12.85 -21.47
C GLN A 620 18.64 13.10 -22.71
N PHE A 621 17.57 13.89 -22.59
CA PHE A 621 16.57 14.01 -23.66
C PHE A 621 16.59 15.36 -24.37
N GLY A 622 17.05 16.43 -23.71
CA GLY A 622 17.01 17.79 -24.28
C GLY A 622 15.61 18.30 -24.61
N ILE A 623 14.56 17.64 -24.11
CA ILE A 623 13.17 18.04 -24.35
C ILE A 623 12.85 19.24 -23.44
N PRO A 624 12.23 20.31 -23.96
CA PRO A 624 11.77 21.43 -23.16
C PRO A 624 10.95 21.02 -21.95
N ILE A 625 11.32 21.52 -20.77
CA ILE A 625 10.49 21.45 -19.58
C ILE A 625 9.61 22.68 -19.64
N ARG A 626 8.31 22.48 -19.88
CA ARG A 626 7.34 23.58 -19.98
C ARG A 626 6.89 24.01 -18.60
N TYR A 627 6.58 23.03 -17.75
CA TYR A 627 5.88 23.26 -16.50
C TYR A 627 6.46 22.47 -15.33
N ILE A 628 6.37 23.08 -14.15
CA ILE A 628 6.61 22.44 -12.86
C ILE A 628 5.36 22.55 -11.97
N GLY A 629 4.99 21.43 -11.35
CA GLY A 629 3.91 21.33 -10.38
C GLY A 629 4.45 21.34 -8.96
N ILE A 630 4.11 22.40 -8.21
CA ILE A 630 4.65 22.69 -6.86
C ILE A 630 3.58 22.65 -5.77
N GLY A 631 2.47 21.95 -5.99
CA GLY A 631 1.38 21.85 -5.02
C GLY A 631 0.04 21.41 -5.62
N GLU A 632 -0.99 21.35 -4.77
CA GLU A 632 -2.35 20.89 -5.11
C GLU A 632 -3.25 22.03 -5.62
N GLY A 633 -2.96 23.28 -5.26
CA GLY A 633 -3.74 24.46 -5.63
C GLY A 633 -3.81 24.72 -7.13
N ILE A 634 -4.84 25.43 -7.56
CA ILE A 634 -5.09 25.72 -8.98
C ILE A 634 -3.93 26.45 -9.66
N ASP A 635 -3.29 27.36 -8.92
CA ASP A 635 -2.17 28.18 -9.39
C ASP A 635 -0.79 27.55 -9.14
N ASP A 636 -0.74 26.28 -8.72
CA ASP A 636 0.53 25.57 -8.43
C ASP A 636 1.16 24.88 -9.66
N LEU A 637 0.66 25.16 -10.86
CA LEU A 637 1.33 24.81 -12.12
C LEU A 637 2.03 26.05 -12.66
N ARG A 638 3.36 26.06 -12.64
CA ARG A 638 4.20 27.20 -13.04
C ARG A 638 5.01 26.89 -14.28
N ASP A 639 5.38 27.94 -15.02
CA ASP A 639 6.38 27.79 -16.08
C ASP A 639 7.71 27.43 -15.47
N PHE A 640 8.45 26.60 -16.19
CA PHE A 640 9.79 26.26 -15.77
C PHE A 640 10.79 27.35 -16.17
N ASP A 641 11.23 28.11 -15.18
CA ASP A 641 12.37 29.02 -15.27
C ASP A 641 13.59 28.37 -14.61
N ALA A 642 14.60 28.03 -15.41
CA ALA A 642 15.82 27.40 -14.93
C ALA A 642 16.54 28.23 -13.85
N THR A 643 16.58 29.55 -13.99
CA THR A 643 17.30 30.43 -13.06
C THR A 643 16.56 30.47 -11.73
N GLN A 644 15.25 30.72 -11.73
CA GLN A 644 14.44 30.74 -10.52
C GLN A 644 14.42 29.39 -9.81
N PHE A 645 14.38 28.29 -10.58
CA PHE A 645 14.41 26.93 -10.02
C PHE A 645 15.74 26.65 -9.31
N ILE A 646 16.86 26.99 -9.94
CA ILE A 646 18.19 26.83 -9.33
C ILE A 646 18.35 27.76 -8.13
N ASP A 647 17.91 29.01 -8.22
CA ASP A 647 18.01 29.96 -7.11
C ASP A 647 17.19 29.49 -5.90
N ALA A 648 15.98 28.98 -6.11
CA ALA A 648 15.16 28.43 -5.04
C ALA A 648 15.80 27.18 -4.40
N LEU A 649 16.51 26.37 -5.20
CA LEU A 649 17.20 25.17 -4.74
C LEU A 649 18.48 25.47 -3.94
N PHE A 650 19.09 26.63 -4.13
CA PHE A 650 20.30 27.07 -3.43
C PHE A 650 20.07 28.20 -2.41
N ALA A 651 18.82 28.67 -2.25
CA ALA A 651 18.47 29.72 -1.31
C ALA A 651 18.73 29.31 0.15
N GLU A 652 19.45 30.14 0.90
CA GLU A 652 19.74 29.92 2.31
C GLU A 652 18.46 30.04 3.17
N GLU A 653 18.44 29.34 4.31
CA GLU A 653 17.41 29.55 5.33
C GLU A 653 17.67 30.89 6.01
N GLU A 654 16.77 31.85 5.81
CA GLU A 654 16.70 32.98 6.73
C GLU A 654 16.39 32.40 8.10
N THR A 655 17.39 32.44 8.98
CA THR A 655 17.16 32.22 10.40
C THR A 655 16.15 33.28 10.83
N SER A 656 14.92 32.87 11.13
CA SER A 656 13.95 33.71 11.81
C SER A 656 14.44 33.92 13.25
N GLY A 657 15.52 34.67 13.38
CA GLY A 657 16.06 35.18 14.63
C GLY A 657 15.10 36.25 15.11
N THR A 658 14.25 35.87 16.06
CA THR A 658 13.49 36.82 16.86
C THR A 658 14.51 37.60 17.70
N ALA A 659 15.05 38.68 17.16
CA ALA A 659 15.70 39.72 17.96
C ALA A 659 14.59 40.40 18.77
N ARG A 660 14.25 39.83 19.95
CA ARG A 660 13.55 40.60 20.98
C ARG A 660 14.53 41.65 21.47
N LEU A 661 14.34 42.88 21.00
CA LEU A 661 14.85 44.07 21.65
C LEU A 661 14.02 44.33 22.92
N HIS A 662 14.75 44.55 24.01
CA HIS A 662 14.36 44.90 25.39
C HIS A 662 13.90 43.77 26.32
#